data_AF-A0A9Q0DBH4-F1
#
_entry.id   AF-A0A9Q0DBH4-F1
#
_cell.length_a   1.000
_cell.length_b   1.000
_cell.length_c   1.000
_cell.angle_alpha   90.00
_cell.angle_beta   90.00
_cell.angle_gamma   90.00
#
_symmetry.space_group_name_H-M   'P 1'
#
loop_
_entity.id
_entity.type
_entity.pdbx_description
1 polymer ?
#
loop_
_entity_poly.entity_id
_entity_poly.type
_entity_poly.pdbx_seq_one_letter_code
_entity_poly.pdbx_strand_id
1 'polypeptide(L)'
;MCTTGCSRVIAICLYILAGVSIVCNIILFFPDFSPEFSKNDQITEEVKYMGGFIGGGILALIPAIHIHLTSSKGCCNNRCGMFLSIGFAAAGVAGAVYSLSAAGLGLAKGPYCEYVDPKTPTATGEWIRPFENSTGSYLEDKKLWGGCMKPEGVVEFNLTLFSILLFSAGVQLVLCLIQMVNGLFGCLCGTCAGDKGAVESREEGWRVQVMGPLRYRCPPLNIQPASPPLVSTSSQICRPHTHLMFLKTHKTASSTLINMIYRFGDQNELRFALPMGYLLGYPFEFNVHRIKGYRGPGGGKYDVMANHLRFNKAEINKVMHGDTFYFSILRNPLKLAESSFAYFRDICPAFRKAKSLGDFANNPSKFYNPHARNNHYARNLLWFDFGMDANVNFSEELAHRGEALIRKTFKLILLTEYFDQSMVLLRHALCWPLDAVVSFTLNAAIYKSPKDKGVDLSLTEAQREKLREWNALDWHLYQTFNRSFWEDVRRFGQERMDQEVALLRTRRDNLAHICLRNGGKRVEAQNIRDKGLRPYQCGSIRILGYELQPDLDNATAQICMKLIRPEMQYKELLDAKQFPKALSSTVESTTATDENEPVRIAALLRGSGGRASTSSGATGCGRASTSSGATGGGRASTSSGATGAAGRLPAVEPLVAAGRLPAVEPLVVEVPLVVPGPGL
;
A
#
# COMPACT_ATOMS: atom_id res chain seq x y z
N MET A 1 18.52 2.76 34.95
CA MET A 1 17.82 4.03 34.63
C MET A 1 17.40 3.99 33.17
N CYS A 2 16.10 3.95 32.87
CA CYS A 2 15.60 3.78 31.50
C CYS A 2 15.60 5.12 30.73
N THR A 3 16.57 5.30 29.84
CA THR A 3 16.80 6.47 28.98
C THR A 3 15.99 6.43 27.66
N THR A 4 14.78 5.88 27.66
CA THR A 4 13.94 5.78 26.44
C THR A 4 13.47 7.15 25.96
N GLY A 5 13.18 8.07 26.89
CA GLY A 5 12.80 9.45 26.54
C GLY A 5 13.94 10.26 25.94
N CYS A 6 15.15 10.11 26.48
CA CYS A 6 16.34 10.86 26.04
C CYS A 6 16.79 10.45 24.62
N SER A 7 16.78 9.14 24.32
CA SER A 7 17.17 8.63 22.99
C SER A 7 16.23 9.10 21.86
N ARG A 8 14.93 9.25 22.13
CA ARG A 8 13.96 9.74 21.14
C ARG A 8 14.20 11.21 20.77
N VAL A 9 14.57 12.04 21.75
CA VAL A 9 14.92 13.45 21.52
C VAL A 9 16.17 13.55 20.64
N ILE A 10 17.20 12.76 20.93
CA ILE A 10 18.44 12.72 20.13
C ILE A 10 18.12 12.36 18.66
N ALA A 11 17.27 11.36 18.42
CA ALA A 11 16.89 10.98 17.05
C ALA A 11 16.16 12.10 16.31
N ILE A 12 15.21 12.79 16.96
CA ILE A 12 14.47 13.91 16.37
C ILE A 12 15.42 15.07 16.02
N CYS A 13 16.34 15.42 16.92
CA CYS A 13 17.35 16.44 16.67
C CYS A 13 18.24 16.08 15.47
N LEU A 14 18.70 14.83 15.38
CA LEU A 14 19.52 14.38 14.26
C LEU A 14 18.78 14.44 12.91
N TYR A 15 17.48 14.14 12.87
CA TYR A 15 16.69 14.29 11.64
C TYR A 15 16.61 15.74 11.16
N ILE A 16 16.38 16.68 12.09
CA ILE A 16 16.30 18.11 11.76
C ILE A 16 17.65 18.61 11.24
N LEU A 17 18.74 18.29 11.96
CA LEU A 17 20.09 18.69 11.57
C LEU A 17 20.50 18.08 10.23
N ALA A 18 20.14 16.81 9.96
CA ALA A 18 20.41 16.18 8.67
C ALA A 18 19.64 16.85 7.51
N GLY A 19 18.39 17.23 7.75
CA GLY A 19 17.59 17.99 6.79
C GLY A 19 18.22 19.35 6.49
N VAL A 20 18.62 20.10 7.52
CA VAL A 20 19.32 21.39 7.36
C VAL A 20 20.60 21.22 6.56
N SER A 21 21.44 20.22 6.89
CA SER A 21 22.70 19.98 6.19
C SER A 21 22.51 19.64 4.70
N ILE A 22 21.49 18.85 4.36
CA ILE A 22 21.14 18.54 2.97
C ILE A 22 20.69 19.78 2.23
N VAL A 23 19.78 20.57 2.82
CA VAL A 23 19.24 21.77 2.18
C VAL A 23 20.32 22.82 1.97
N CYS A 24 21.15 23.11 2.98
CA CYS A 24 22.24 24.07 2.86
C CYS A 24 23.25 23.66 1.78
N ASN A 25 23.61 22.38 1.69
CA ASN A 25 24.53 21.92 0.65
C ASN A 25 23.91 21.98 -0.76
N ILE A 26 22.60 21.74 -0.91
CA ILE A 26 21.92 21.89 -2.20
C ILE A 26 21.91 23.36 -2.61
N ILE A 27 21.60 24.27 -1.68
CA ILE A 27 21.58 25.71 -1.96
C ILE A 27 22.98 26.20 -2.37
N LEU A 28 24.03 25.72 -1.71
CA LEU A 28 25.43 26.06 -2.07
C LEU A 28 25.80 25.75 -3.52
N PHE A 29 25.15 24.78 -4.19
CA PHE A 29 25.38 24.48 -5.61
C PHE A 29 24.80 25.53 -6.57
N PHE A 30 23.90 26.39 -6.10
CA PHE A 30 23.21 27.39 -6.91
C PHE A 30 23.41 28.78 -6.31
N PRO A 31 24.65 29.33 -6.38
CA PRO A 31 24.85 30.71 -5.98
C PRO A 31 24.00 31.63 -6.88
N ASP A 32 23.40 32.65 -6.27
CA ASP A 32 22.41 33.53 -6.91
C ASP A 32 21.17 32.77 -7.48
N PHE A 33 20.90 31.56 -6.97
CA PHE A 33 19.85 30.65 -7.45
C PHE A 33 19.92 30.33 -8.95
N SER A 34 21.07 30.58 -9.58
CA SER A 34 21.30 30.34 -10.99
C SER A 34 22.10 29.05 -11.20
N PRO A 35 21.69 28.16 -12.13
CA PRO A 35 22.45 26.97 -12.47
C PRO A 35 23.67 27.27 -13.36
N GLU A 36 23.84 28.50 -13.83
CA GLU A 36 24.88 28.88 -14.80
C GLU A 36 26.28 28.74 -14.20
N PHE A 37 26.47 29.19 -12.97
CA PHE A 37 27.75 29.11 -12.27
C PHE A 37 28.19 27.66 -12.03
N SER A 38 27.25 26.77 -11.68
CA SER A 38 27.56 25.33 -11.54
C SER A 38 27.88 24.66 -12.88
N LYS A 39 27.28 25.11 -14.00
CA LYS A 39 27.56 24.56 -15.33
C LYS A 39 28.93 24.98 -15.87
N ASN A 40 29.36 26.19 -15.55
CA ASN A 40 30.62 26.77 -16.02
C ASN A 40 31.81 26.47 -15.09
N ASP A 41 31.62 25.59 -14.10
CA ASP A 41 32.61 25.26 -13.06
C ASP A 41 33.06 26.47 -12.21
N GLN A 42 32.21 27.50 -12.14
CA GLN A 42 32.44 28.75 -11.43
C GLN A 42 31.84 28.71 -10.01
N ILE A 43 32.15 27.65 -9.27
CA ILE A 43 31.66 27.43 -7.89
C ILE A 43 32.81 27.06 -6.96
N THR A 44 32.66 27.35 -5.67
CA THR A 44 33.62 26.96 -4.64
C THR A 44 33.77 25.44 -4.59
N GLU A 45 34.99 24.92 -4.74
CA GLU A 45 35.33 23.48 -4.79
C GLU A 45 34.81 22.70 -3.57
N GLU A 46 34.86 23.29 -2.38
CA GLU A 46 34.43 22.66 -1.13
C GLU A 46 32.93 22.34 -1.12
N VAL A 47 32.13 23.01 -1.95
CA VAL A 47 30.72 22.66 -2.20
C VAL A 47 30.61 21.30 -2.89
N LYS A 48 31.52 21.02 -3.83
CA LYS A 48 31.59 19.76 -4.59
C LYS A 48 32.00 18.58 -3.73
N TYR A 49 32.61 18.82 -2.56
CA TYR A 49 32.85 17.77 -1.57
C TYR A 49 31.56 17.25 -0.93
N MET A 50 30.44 17.96 -1.11
CA MET A 50 29.12 17.52 -0.63
C MET A 50 29.12 17.20 0.88
N GLY A 51 29.91 17.94 1.66
CA GLY A 51 30.10 17.70 3.09
C GLY A 51 28.79 17.68 3.87
N GLY A 52 27.88 18.62 3.59
CA GLY A 52 26.57 18.69 4.22
C GLY A 52 25.58 17.64 3.71
N PHE A 53 25.66 17.25 2.44
CA PHE A 53 24.74 16.24 1.86
C PHE A 53 25.14 14.81 2.25
N ILE A 54 26.41 14.44 2.05
CA ILE A 54 26.94 13.11 2.33
C ILE A 54 27.24 12.96 3.82
N GLY A 55 28.05 13.86 4.38
CA GLY A 55 28.47 13.81 5.79
C GLY A 55 27.34 14.16 6.74
N GLY A 56 26.92 15.43 6.73
CA GLY A 56 25.90 15.95 7.65
C GLY A 56 24.49 15.43 7.35
N GLY A 57 24.24 14.89 6.17
CA GLY A 57 22.94 14.38 5.72
C GLY A 57 22.84 12.87 5.82
N ILE A 58 23.29 12.17 4.79
CA ILE A 58 23.13 10.71 4.64
C ILE A 58 23.77 9.96 5.81
N LEU A 59 25.02 10.27 6.18
CA LEU A 59 25.72 9.56 7.26
C LEU A 59 25.14 9.86 8.65
N ALA A 60 24.55 11.04 8.86
CA ALA A 60 23.82 11.39 10.09
C ALA A 60 22.42 10.72 10.19
N LEU A 61 21.79 10.40 9.05
CA LEU A 61 20.49 9.71 9.03
C LEU A 61 20.58 8.25 9.50
N ILE A 62 21.71 7.58 9.26
CA ILE A 62 21.95 6.19 9.67
C ILE A 62 21.77 6.00 11.18
N PRO A 63 22.50 6.72 12.07
CA PRO A 63 22.26 6.63 13.51
C PRO A 63 20.89 7.18 13.91
N ALA A 64 20.36 8.24 13.27
CA ALA A 64 19.04 8.79 13.61
C ALA A 64 17.92 7.74 13.47
N ILE A 65 17.91 7.01 12.34
CA ILE A 65 16.96 5.93 12.08
C ILE A 65 17.15 4.79 13.07
N HIS A 66 18.41 4.39 13.33
CA HIS A 66 18.68 3.33 14.27
C HIS A 66 18.22 3.66 15.69
N ILE A 67 18.54 4.85 16.21
CA ILE A 67 18.14 5.33 17.53
C ILE A 67 16.60 5.41 17.63
N HIS A 68 15.92 5.90 16.59
CA HIS A 68 14.46 5.99 16.58
C HIS A 68 13.81 4.60 16.62
N LEU A 69 14.29 3.66 15.82
CA LEU A 69 13.77 2.29 15.76
C LEU A 69 14.02 1.52 17.06
N THR A 70 15.17 1.73 17.71
CA THR A 70 15.55 1.07 18.96
C THR A 70 14.87 1.69 20.19
N SER A 71 14.60 3.00 20.18
CA SER A 71 13.86 3.70 21.26
C SER A 71 12.37 3.32 21.33
N SER A 72 11.78 2.86 20.22
CA SER A 72 10.33 2.55 20.13
C SER A 72 9.89 1.21 20.74
N LYS A 73 10.83 0.32 21.07
CA LYS A 73 10.56 -1.01 21.62
C LYS A 73 11.02 -1.04 23.07
N GLY A 74 10.09 -1.17 24.01
CA GLY A 74 10.42 -1.44 25.40
C GLY A 74 11.27 -2.71 25.49
N CYS A 75 12.55 -2.53 25.84
CA CYS A 75 13.58 -3.55 26.06
C CYS A 75 13.86 -4.53 24.90
N CYS A 76 14.94 -4.28 24.17
CA CYS A 76 15.71 -5.31 23.46
C CYS A 76 17.21 -5.08 23.74
N ASN A 77 17.64 -5.36 24.97
CA ASN A 77 19.06 -5.48 25.28
C ASN A 77 19.54 -6.88 24.88
N ASN A 78 19.78 -7.10 23.58
CA ASN A 78 20.46 -8.30 23.10
C ASN A 78 21.85 -7.92 22.58
N ARG A 79 22.86 -8.75 22.87
CA ARG A 79 24.30 -8.44 22.66
C ARG A 79 24.61 -7.95 21.24
N CYS A 80 23.93 -8.51 20.23
CA CYS A 80 24.09 -8.15 18.82
C CYS A 80 23.50 -6.77 18.45
N GLY A 81 22.42 -6.34 19.11
CA GLY A 81 21.77 -5.04 18.87
C GLY A 81 22.60 -3.86 19.39
N MET A 82 23.37 -4.05 20.45
CA MET A 82 24.20 -2.99 21.04
C MET A 82 25.50 -2.74 20.28
N PHE A 83 26.16 -3.78 19.75
CA PHE A 83 27.33 -3.60 18.85
C PHE A 83 26.95 -2.86 17.57
N LEU A 84 25.74 -3.14 17.05
CA LEU A 84 25.23 -2.46 15.87
C LEU A 84 24.94 -0.97 16.14
N SER A 85 24.49 -0.61 17.35
CA SER A 85 24.32 0.79 17.75
C SER A 85 25.63 1.56 17.82
N ILE A 86 26.73 0.93 18.27
CA ILE A 86 28.05 1.55 18.30
C ILE A 86 28.56 1.78 16.87
N GLY A 87 28.40 0.79 15.98
CA GLY A 87 28.79 0.90 14.58
C GLY A 87 28.07 2.02 13.83
N PHE A 88 26.76 2.16 14.03
CA PHE A 88 25.99 3.24 13.39
C PHE A 88 26.27 4.62 14.00
N ALA A 89 26.52 4.70 15.31
CA ALA A 89 26.95 5.96 15.94
C ALA A 89 28.33 6.39 15.42
N ALA A 90 29.28 5.46 15.22
CA ALA A 90 30.58 5.74 14.62
C ALA A 90 30.47 6.26 13.18
N ALA A 91 29.54 5.72 12.37
CA ALA A 91 29.25 6.24 11.04
C ALA A 91 28.74 7.70 11.09
N GLY A 92 27.89 8.02 12.08
CA GLY A 92 27.45 9.39 12.35
C GLY A 92 28.58 10.33 12.74
N VAL A 93 29.48 9.90 13.62
CA VAL A 93 30.69 10.65 14.01
C VAL A 93 31.57 10.93 12.79
N ALA A 94 31.83 9.91 11.96
CA ALA A 94 32.62 10.08 10.74
C ALA A 94 31.96 11.07 9.76
N GLY A 95 30.64 10.99 9.60
CA GLY A 95 29.88 11.93 8.77
C GLY A 95 29.92 13.36 9.29
N ALA A 96 29.79 13.55 10.59
CA ALA A 96 29.86 14.87 11.24
C ALA A 96 31.26 15.48 11.11
N VAL A 97 32.33 14.71 11.36
CA VAL A 97 33.72 15.17 11.17
C VAL A 97 33.97 15.55 9.71
N TYR A 98 33.49 14.74 8.76
CA TYR A 98 33.63 15.06 7.34
C TYR A 98 32.94 16.38 6.97
N SER A 99 31.69 16.56 7.41
CA SER A 99 30.94 17.80 7.16
C SER A 99 31.59 19.02 7.83
N LEU A 100 32.11 18.85 9.05
CA LEU A 100 32.78 19.91 9.81
C LEU A 100 34.09 20.35 9.13
N SER A 101 34.89 19.39 8.65
CA SER A 101 36.11 19.67 7.89
C SER A 101 35.83 20.36 6.56
N ALA A 102 34.84 19.89 5.80
CA ALA A 102 34.46 20.51 4.53
C ALA A 102 33.94 21.94 4.71
N ALA A 103 33.09 22.17 5.72
CA ALA A 103 32.59 23.50 6.04
C ALA A 103 33.70 24.43 6.57
N GLY A 104 34.58 23.92 7.42
CA GLY A 104 35.74 24.66 7.92
C GLY A 104 36.70 25.06 6.80
N LEU A 105 36.98 24.18 5.85
CA LEU A 105 37.79 24.50 4.67
C LEU A 105 37.10 25.53 3.77
N GLY A 106 35.79 25.42 3.56
CA GLY A 106 35.00 26.40 2.80
C GLY A 106 35.06 27.80 3.41
N LEU A 107 35.00 27.90 4.74
CA LEU A 107 35.16 29.16 5.47
C LEU A 107 36.62 29.63 5.54
N ALA A 108 37.60 28.73 5.59
CA ALA A 108 39.01 29.13 5.66
C ALA A 108 39.49 29.73 4.33
N LYS A 109 39.11 29.10 3.21
CA LYS A 109 39.58 29.48 1.87
C LYS A 109 38.72 30.54 1.18
N GLY A 110 37.49 30.74 1.66
CA GLY A 110 36.55 31.68 1.08
C GLY A 110 35.96 31.25 -0.26
N PRO A 111 35.00 32.03 -0.79
CA PRO A 111 34.31 31.72 -2.03
C PRO A 111 35.19 31.89 -3.28
N TYR A 112 34.81 31.19 -4.34
CA TYR A 112 35.28 31.47 -5.70
C TYR A 112 34.37 32.54 -6.33
N CYS A 113 34.95 33.64 -6.81
CA CYS A 113 34.20 34.78 -7.35
C CYS A 113 34.97 35.53 -8.45
N GLU A 114 34.26 36.29 -9.28
CA GLU A 114 34.86 37.30 -10.13
C GLU A 114 35.27 38.50 -9.26
N TYR A 115 36.57 38.63 -9.01
CA TYR A 115 37.14 39.63 -8.12
C TYR A 115 37.69 40.83 -8.90
N VAL A 116 37.45 42.03 -8.36
CA VAL A 116 38.03 43.30 -8.84
C VAL A 116 38.72 43.96 -7.66
N ASP A 117 40.02 44.23 -7.78
CA ASP A 117 40.78 44.89 -6.71
C ASP A 117 40.32 46.36 -6.57
N PRO A 118 39.81 46.76 -5.39
CA PRO A 118 39.40 48.15 -5.14
C PRO A 118 40.55 49.16 -5.27
N LYS A 119 41.82 48.71 -5.18
CA LYS A 119 43.02 49.55 -5.25
C LYS A 119 43.57 49.71 -6.66
N THR A 120 43.24 48.80 -7.57
CA THR A 120 43.63 48.85 -9.00
C THR A 120 42.44 48.43 -9.87
N PRO A 121 41.56 49.37 -10.26
CA PRO A 121 40.39 49.05 -11.06
C PRO A 121 40.79 48.71 -12.50
N THR A 122 41.02 47.42 -12.77
CA THR A 122 41.06 46.87 -14.12
C THR A 122 39.63 46.74 -14.66
N ALA A 123 39.42 47.02 -15.95
CA ALA A 123 38.10 47.00 -16.59
C ALA A 123 37.47 45.59 -16.73
N THR A 124 38.23 44.54 -16.41
CA THR A 124 37.79 43.13 -16.47
C THR A 124 38.14 42.44 -15.15
N GLY A 125 37.15 41.83 -14.50
CA GLY A 125 37.36 41.03 -13.29
C GLY A 125 38.00 39.67 -13.61
N GLU A 126 38.73 39.12 -12.65
CA GLU A 126 39.35 37.80 -12.75
C GLU A 126 38.67 36.81 -11.80
N TRP A 127 38.44 35.58 -12.25
CA TRP A 127 37.85 34.52 -11.42
C TRP A 127 38.92 33.90 -10.52
N ILE A 128 38.91 34.25 -9.24
CA ILE A 128 39.92 33.82 -8.27
C ILE A 128 39.29 33.52 -6.90
N ARG A 129 40.12 33.04 -5.96
CA ARG A 129 39.80 32.96 -4.53
C ARG A 129 40.57 34.05 -3.78
N PRO A 130 40.01 35.26 -3.65
CA PRO A 130 40.75 36.40 -3.10
C PRO A 130 41.13 36.23 -1.63
N PHE A 131 40.49 35.31 -0.91
CA PHE A 131 40.68 35.10 0.53
C PHE A 131 41.46 33.83 0.90
N GLU A 132 41.95 33.05 -0.08
CA GLU A 132 42.57 31.74 0.19
C GLU A 132 43.82 31.83 1.09
N ASN A 133 44.57 32.94 1.01
CA ASN A 133 45.75 33.22 1.84
C ASN A 133 45.49 34.29 2.92
N SER A 134 44.23 34.66 3.16
CA SER A 134 43.88 35.65 4.19
C SER A 134 43.93 35.01 5.58
N THR A 135 44.38 35.74 6.59
CA THR A 135 44.43 35.28 7.99
C THR A 135 43.05 35.24 8.69
N GLY A 136 41.97 35.10 7.91
CA GLY A 136 40.58 35.11 8.40
C GLY A 136 39.95 36.50 8.56
N SER A 137 40.66 37.57 8.20
CA SER A 137 40.19 38.96 8.34
C SER A 137 38.89 39.25 7.56
N TYR A 138 38.65 38.51 6.48
CA TYR A 138 37.45 38.66 5.67
C TYR A 138 36.17 38.14 6.34
N LEU A 139 36.27 37.27 7.37
CA LEU A 139 35.10 36.76 8.08
C LEU A 139 34.44 37.85 8.95
N GLU A 140 35.25 38.79 9.45
CA GLU A 140 34.81 39.85 10.36
C GLU A 140 34.65 41.20 9.64
N ASP A 141 35.44 41.48 8.60
CA ASP A 141 35.40 42.74 7.86
C ASP A 141 34.55 42.66 6.58
N LYS A 142 33.28 43.09 6.69
CA LYS A 142 32.35 43.18 5.56
C LYS A 142 32.83 44.11 4.43
N LYS A 143 33.76 45.05 4.69
CA LYS A 143 34.27 45.97 3.66
C LYS A 143 35.06 45.24 2.58
N LEU A 144 35.65 44.09 2.92
CA LEU A 144 36.41 43.25 1.99
C LEU A 144 35.50 42.48 1.01
N TRP A 145 34.19 42.39 1.27
CA TRP A 145 33.27 41.59 0.47
C TRP A 145 32.91 42.25 -0.87
N GLY A 146 33.02 43.58 -0.95
CA GLY A 146 32.67 44.36 -2.14
C GLY A 146 33.57 44.15 -3.35
N GLY A 147 34.69 43.43 -3.20
CA GLY A 147 35.56 43.06 -4.32
C GLY A 147 35.03 41.89 -5.16
N CYS A 148 34.13 41.06 -4.62
CA CYS A 148 33.50 39.96 -5.37
C CYS A 148 32.22 40.46 -6.07
N MET A 149 32.29 40.66 -7.40
CA MET A 149 31.19 41.24 -8.18
C MET A 149 30.17 40.19 -8.65
N LYS A 150 30.65 38.99 -9.05
CA LYS A 150 29.79 37.88 -9.47
C LYS A 150 30.21 36.56 -8.81
N PRO A 151 29.27 35.72 -8.38
CA PRO A 151 27.83 36.00 -8.18
C PRO A 151 27.59 37.11 -7.15
N GLU A 152 26.48 37.85 -7.26
CA GLU A 152 26.18 38.95 -6.34
C GLU A 152 25.98 38.42 -4.91
N GLY A 153 26.63 39.04 -3.92
CA GLY A 153 26.52 38.61 -2.52
C GLY A 153 27.14 37.24 -2.20
N VAL A 154 27.99 36.68 -3.07
CA VAL A 154 28.54 35.32 -2.92
C VAL A 154 29.34 35.10 -1.62
N VAL A 155 29.95 36.15 -1.08
CA VAL A 155 30.71 36.07 0.18
C VAL A 155 29.79 35.85 1.37
N GLU A 156 28.73 36.66 1.51
CA GLU A 156 27.73 36.49 2.56
C GLU A 156 26.98 35.17 2.41
N PHE A 157 26.67 34.77 1.18
CA PHE A 157 26.01 33.51 0.85
C PHE A 157 26.80 32.29 1.32
N ASN A 158 28.08 32.17 0.92
CA ASN A 158 28.93 31.06 1.32
C ASN A 158 29.23 31.09 2.81
N LEU A 159 29.51 32.26 3.39
CA LEU A 159 29.78 32.41 4.82
C LEU A 159 28.60 31.94 5.65
N THR A 160 27.37 32.33 5.29
CA THR A 160 26.15 31.93 6.00
C THR A 160 25.93 30.42 5.93
N LEU A 161 25.95 29.86 4.72
CA LEU A 161 25.62 28.44 4.52
C LEU A 161 26.69 27.52 5.10
N PHE A 162 27.98 27.82 4.92
CA PHE A 162 29.04 27.04 5.55
C PHE A 162 29.05 27.19 7.08
N SER A 163 28.68 28.35 7.63
CA SER A 163 28.54 28.51 9.09
C SER A 163 27.40 27.65 9.66
N ILE A 164 26.25 27.58 8.95
CA ILE A 164 25.14 26.70 9.34
C ILE A 164 25.57 25.23 9.27
N LEU A 165 26.30 24.82 8.23
CA LEU A 165 26.84 23.47 8.10
C LEU A 165 27.84 23.15 9.22
N LEU A 166 28.73 24.08 9.56
CA LEU A 166 29.71 23.94 10.62
C LEU A 166 29.03 23.74 11.98
N PHE A 167 28.05 24.59 12.30
CA PHE A 167 27.26 24.48 13.54
C PHE A 167 26.46 23.17 13.59
N SER A 168 25.76 22.84 12.51
CA SER A 168 24.95 21.62 12.43
C SER A 168 25.82 20.37 12.60
N ALA A 169 26.98 20.31 11.93
CA ALA A 169 27.94 19.23 12.07
C ALA A 169 28.51 19.14 13.50
N GLY A 170 28.78 20.27 14.15
CA GLY A 170 29.22 20.31 15.54
C GLY A 170 28.20 19.69 16.51
N VAL A 171 26.92 20.06 16.37
CA VAL A 171 25.84 19.48 17.19
C VAL A 171 25.65 18.00 16.88
N GLN A 172 25.68 17.60 15.60
CA GLN A 172 25.59 16.19 15.19
C GLN A 172 26.73 15.35 15.79
N LEU A 173 27.96 15.89 15.83
CA LEU A 173 29.11 15.23 16.42
C LEU A 173 28.87 14.94 17.91
N VAL A 174 28.43 15.95 18.68
CA VAL A 174 28.15 15.80 20.11
C VAL A 174 27.05 14.76 20.35
N LEU A 175 25.95 14.81 19.59
CA LEU A 175 24.83 13.86 19.72
C LEU A 175 25.24 12.41 19.40
N CYS A 176 26.06 12.21 18.35
CA CYS A 176 26.55 10.89 17.99
C CYS A 176 27.56 10.35 19.02
N LEU A 177 28.40 11.21 19.60
CA LEU A 177 29.32 10.82 20.69
C LEU A 177 28.56 10.40 21.95
N ILE A 178 27.52 11.15 22.35
CA ILE A 178 26.65 10.77 23.48
C ILE A 178 26.03 9.40 23.22
N GLN A 179 25.52 9.14 22.01
CA GLN A 179 24.95 7.83 21.66
C GLN A 179 26.01 6.71 21.70
N MET A 180 27.22 6.99 21.24
CA MET A 180 28.33 6.02 21.26
C MET A 180 28.69 5.64 22.69
N VAL A 181 28.79 6.61 23.61
CA VAL A 181 29.04 6.39 25.04
C VAL A 181 27.89 5.62 25.69
N ASN A 182 26.64 5.97 25.39
CA ASN A 182 25.46 5.25 25.88
C ASN A 182 25.45 3.78 25.41
N GLY A 183 25.87 3.52 24.17
CA GLY A 183 26.03 2.16 23.64
C GLY A 183 27.12 1.37 24.38
N LEU A 184 28.24 2.01 24.72
CA LEU A 184 29.33 1.39 25.47
C LEU A 184 28.94 1.04 26.92
N PHE A 185 28.19 1.90 27.62
CA PHE A 185 27.65 1.59 28.94
C PHE A 185 26.62 0.46 28.90
N GLY A 186 25.81 0.37 27.83
CA GLY A 186 24.91 -0.77 27.61
C GLY A 186 25.66 -2.10 27.48
N CYS A 187 26.82 -2.10 26.81
CA CYS A 187 27.67 -3.27 26.66
C CYS A 187 28.43 -3.66 27.94
N LEU A 188 28.88 -2.69 28.74
CA LEU A 188 29.69 -2.92 29.95
C LEU A 188 28.84 -3.26 31.19
N CYS A 189 27.63 -2.70 31.31
CA CYS A 189 26.73 -2.95 32.45
C CYS A 189 25.61 -3.97 32.16
N GLY A 190 25.59 -4.55 30.95
CA GLY A 190 24.58 -5.49 30.46
C GLY A 190 24.78 -6.94 30.90
N THR A 191 24.85 -7.19 32.21
CA THR A 191 24.51 -8.51 32.78
C THR A 191 23.38 -8.30 33.78
N CYS A 192 22.15 -8.59 33.37
CA CYS A 192 21.06 -8.88 34.28
C CYS A 192 20.72 -10.36 34.03
N ALA A 193 21.18 -11.25 34.92
CA ALA A 193 20.41 -11.70 36.08
C ALA A 193 19.16 -12.43 35.59
N GLY A 194 19.30 -13.75 35.43
CA GLY A 194 18.17 -14.63 35.20
C GLY A 194 17.40 -14.75 36.51
N ASP A 195 16.12 -14.35 36.48
CA ASP A 195 15.18 -14.70 37.53
C ASP A 195 14.26 -15.82 37.01
N LYS A 196 14.60 -17.05 37.39
CA LYS A 196 13.61 -18.07 37.71
C LYS A 196 13.53 -18.11 39.23
N GLY A 197 12.41 -17.66 39.78
CA GLY A 197 12.12 -17.77 41.20
C GLY A 197 10.63 -17.66 41.44
N ALA A 198 9.96 -18.81 41.57
CA ALA A 198 8.64 -18.90 42.12
C ALA A 198 8.76 -19.09 43.65
N VAL A 199 8.00 -18.29 44.40
CA VAL A 199 7.41 -18.54 45.75
C VAL A 199 8.34 -18.49 46.98
N GLU A 200 8.06 -17.55 47.89
CA GLU A 200 7.77 -17.78 49.33
C GLU A 200 7.10 -16.50 49.93
N SER A 201 5.77 -16.40 49.95
CA SER A 201 4.87 -16.65 51.10
C SER A 201 5.27 -16.02 52.44
N ARG A 202 4.43 -15.11 52.94
CA ARG A 202 4.16 -14.96 54.37
C ARG A 202 2.68 -15.29 54.59
N GLU A 203 2.46 -16.40 55.29
CA GLU A 203 1.17 -16.88 55.78
C GLU A 203 0.60 -15.97 56.86
N GLU A 204 -0.72 -15.83 56.90
CA GLU A 204 -1.48 -16.00 58.15
C GLU A 204 -2.53 -17.10 57.91
N GLY A 205 -2.79 -17.89 58.96
CA GLY A 205 -3.29 -19.27 58.92
C GLY A 205 -4.65 -19.48 58.25
N TRP A 206 -5.01 -20.70 57.86
CA TRP A 206 -5.39 -21.79 58.76
C TRP A 206 -5.39 -23.13 58.03
N ARG A 207 -5.20 -24.19 58.82
CA ARG A 207 -5.00 -25.59 58.43
C ARG A 207 -6.12 -26.19 57.57
N VAL A 208 -5.68 -27.03 56.66
CA VAL A 208 -6.42 -28.00 55.85
C VAL A 208 -6.99 -29.13 56.73
N GLN A 209 -8.18 -29.61 56.37
CA GLN A 209 -8.56 -31.00 56.59
C GLN A 209 -9.05 -31.60 55.27
N VAL A 210 -8.43 -32.71 54.87
CA VAL A 210 -8.64 -33.42 53.60
C VAL A 210 -9.70 -34.50 53.80
N MET A 211 -10.68 -34.59 52.89
CA MET A 211 -11.35 -35.85 52.55
C MET A 211 -11.76 -35.87 51.07
N GLY A 212 -11.23 -36.87 50.34
CA GLY A 212 -11.99 -37.86 49.55
C GLY A 212 -12.86 -37.44 48.34
N PRO A 213 -12.99 -38.33 47.33
CA PRO A 213 -13.42 -37.95 45.99
C PRO A 213 -14.95 -37.90 45.86
N LEU A 214 -15.50 -36.77 45.42
CA LEU A 214 -16.88 -36.69 44.98
C LEU A 214 -16.96 -36.71 43.45
N ARG A 215 -17.56 -37.80 42.96
CA ARG A 215 -18.11 -37.94 41.61
C ARG A 215 -19.12 -36.80 41.41
N TYR A 216 -18.88 -35.93 40.43
CA TYR A 216 -19.91 -35.02 39.96
C TYR A 216 -20.49 -35.51 38.64
N ARG A 217 -21.76 -35.94 38.72
CA ARG A 217 -22.67 -36.03 37.58
C ARG A 217 -22.79 -34.66 36.94
N CYS A 218 -22.71 -34.60 35.61
CA CYS A 218 -23.18 -33.45 34.85
C CYS A 218 -24.69 -33.25 35.07
N PRO A 219 -25.16 -32.03 35.35
CA PRO A 219 -26.54 -31.66 35.12
C PRO A 219 -26.77 -31.49 33.61
N PRO A 220 -27.98 -31.76 33.08
CA PRO A 220 -28.27 -31.53 31.68
C PRO A 220 -28.24 -30.02 31.41
N LEU A 221 -27.44 -29.60 30.45
CA LEU A 221 -27.51 -28.26 29.87
C LEU A 221 -28.84 -28.13 29.14
N ASN A 222 -29.79 -27.46 29.79
CA ASN A 222 -30.96 -26.90 29.13
C ASN A 222 -30.47 -25.72 28.27
N ILE A 223 -30.18 -25.98 27.00
CA ILE A 223 -29.83 -24.96 26.01
C ILE A 223 -31.14 -24.23 25.67
N GLN A 224 -31.40 -23.11 26.34
CA GLN A 224 -32.26 -22.09 25.76
C GLN A 224 -31.45 -21.27 24.74
N PRO A 225 -31.88 -21.18 23.48
CA PRO A 225 -31.25 -20.30 22.50
C PRO A 225 -31.60 -18.85 22.83
N ALA A 226 -30.63 -18.09 23.35
CA ALA A 226 -30.74 -16.64 23.42
C ALA A 226 -30.28 -16.03 22.09
N SER A 227 -31.25 -15.82 21.19
CA SER A 227 -31.20 -14.79 20.14
C SER A 227 -32.65 -14.34 19.93
N PRO A 228 -32.95 -13.04 19.86
CA PRO A 228 -34.33 -12.59 19.69
C PRO A 228 -34.87 -13.04 18.32
N PRO A 229 -36.20 -13.25 18.20
CA PRO A 229 -36.80 -13.62 16.93
C PRO A 229 -36.73 -12.46 15.94
N LEU A 230 -36.04 -12.66 14.82
CA LEU A 230 -36.25 -11.86 13.61
C LEU A 230 -37.51 -12.35 12.88
N VAL A 231 -38.66 -12.24 13.55
CA VAL A 231 -39.97 -12.24 12.89
C VAL A 231 -40.80 -11.19 13.59
N SER A 232 -40.68 -9.94 13.11
CA SER A 232 -41.70 -8.92 13.35
C SER A 232 -42.75 -9.07 12.26
N THR A 233 -43.88 -9.67 12.59
CA THR A 233 -45.18 -9.45 11.94
C THR A 233 -45.70 -8.06 12.33
N SER A 234 -44.97 -7.05 11.88
CA SER A 234 -45.44 -5.68 11.70
C SER A 234 -44.62 -5.12 10.56
N SER A 235 -45.24 -4.36 9.66
CA SER A 235 -44.58 -3.62 8.58
C SER A 235 -43.65 -2.56 9.20
N GLN A 236 -42.56 -2.99 9.82
CA GLN A 236 -41.51 -2.09 10.28
C GLN A 236 -40.81 -1.55 9.06
N ILE A 237 -40.89 -0.23 8.92
CA ILE A 237 -40.15 0.53 7.93
C ILE A 237 -38.67 0.30 8.20
N CYS A 238 -38.05 -0.60 7.43
CA CYS A 238 -36.61 -0.81 7.57
C CYS A 238 -35.87 0.40 7.01
N ARG A 239 -34.96 0.98 7.80
CA ARG A 239 -34.14 2.11 7.36
C ARG A 239 -32.81 1.60 6.80
N PRO A 240 -32.36 2.11 5.64
CA PRO A 240 -31.06 1.73 5.09
C PRO A 240 -29.93 2.01 6.08
N HIS A 241 -29.09 1.01 6.33
CA HIS A 241 -27.88 1.18 7.13
C HIS A 241 -26.83 1.99 6.35
N THR A 242 -26.33 3.05 6.96
CA THR A 242 -25.31 3.96 6.39
C THR A 242 -23.95 3.84 7.08
N HIS A 243 -23.91 3.41 8.34
CA HIS A 243 -22.67 3.19 9.08
C HIS A 243 -22.15 1.76 8.86
N LEU A 244 -21.08 1.60 8.08
CA LEU A 244 -20.57 0.32 7.60
C LEU A 244 -19.08 0.14 7.88
N MET A 245 -18.71 -1.04 8.38
CA MET A 245 -17.33 -1.52 8.35
C MET A 245 -17.28 -2.81 7.56
N PHE A 246 -16.73 -2.73 6.35
CA PHE A 246 -16.45 -3.89 5.52
C PHE A 246 -14.98 -4.26 5.66
N LEU A 247 -14.71 -5.39 6.32
CA LEU A 247 -13.36 -5.95 6.31
C LEU A 247 -13.13 -6.65 4.98
N LYS A 248 -12.47 -5.93 4.06
CA LYS A 248 -12.01 -6.49 2.79
C LYS A 248 -10.89 -7.51 3.01
N THR A 249 -11.18 -8.78 2.74
CA THR A 249 -10.19 -9.86 2.68
C THR A 249 -9.57 -9.98 1.29
N HIS A 250 -8.38 -10.58 1.21
CA HIS A 250 -7.65 -10.72 -0.03
C HIS A 250 -8.24 -11.80 -0.95
N LYS A 251 -8.34 -11.46 -2.25
CA LYS A 251 -8.69 -12.39 -3.34
C LYS A 251 -10.06 -13.11 -3.17
N THR A 252 -11.01 -12.44 -2.51
CA THR A 252 -12.37 -12.91 -2.20
C THR A 252 -13.45 -12.15 -2.99
N ALA A 253 -13.15 -11.71 -4.22
CA ALA A 253 -14.02 -10.85 -5.03
C ALA A 253 -14.41 -9.50 -4.37
N SER A 254 -13.67 -9.09 -3.34
CA SER A 254 -13.96 -7.92 -2.53
C SER A 254 -13.97 -6.58 -3.29
N SER A 255 -13.33 -6.47 -4.46
CA SER A 255 -13.37 -5.24 -5.28
C SER A 255 -14.76 -4.98 -5.86
N THR A 256 -15.55 -6.02 -6.13
CA THR A 256 -16.95 -5.87 -6.52
C THR A 256 -17.78 -5.32 -5.37
N LEU A 257 -17.60 -5.84 -4.16
CA LEU A 257 -18.23 -5.31 -2.93
C LEU A 257 -17.82 -3.86 -2.65
N ILE A 258 -16.54 -3.51 -2.84
CA ILE A 258 -16.11 -2.12 -2.67
C ILE A 258 -16.76 -1.19 -3.68
N ASN A 259 -16.85 -1.55 -4.96
CA ASN A 259 -17.55 -0.73 -5.95
C ASN A 259 -19.01 -0.49 -5.54
N MET A 260 -19.70 -1.53 -5.08
CA MET A 260 -21.07 -1.46 -4.56
C MET A 260 -21.16 -0.49 -3.36
N ILE A 261 -20.30 -0.65 -2.35
CA ILE A 261 -20.27 0.21 -1.15
C ILE A 261 -19.95 1.66 -1.49
N TYR A 262 -18.97 1.90 -2.37
CA TYR A 262 -18.59 3.24 -2.81
C TYR A 262 -19.72 3.92 -3.57
N ARG A 263 -20.44 3.21 -4.44
CA ARG A 263 -21.60 3.75 -5.14
C ARG A 263 -22.70 4.15 -4.18
N PHE A 264 -23.04 3.28 -3.24
CA PHE A 264 -24.07 3.59 -2.24
C PHE A 264 -23.67 4.79 -1.39
N GLY A 265 -22.45 4.81 -0.86
CA GLY A 265 -22.01 5.94 -0.04
C GLY A 265 -21.82 7.25 -0.82
N ASP A 266 -21.38 7.20 -2.08
CA ASP A 266 -21.31 8.37 -2.96
C ASP A 266 -22.70 8.96 -3.23
N GLN A 267 -23.70 8.11 -3.47
CA GLN A 267 -25.08 8.53 -3.71
C GLN A 267 -25.76 9.12 -2.46
N ASN A 268 -25.34 8.71 -1.27
CA ASN A 268 -25.90 9.16 0.01
C ASN A 268 -24.97 10.14 0.74
N GLU A 269 -23.95 10.69 0.06
CA GLU A 269 -23.01 11.68 0.61
C GLU A 269 -22.33 11.25 1.92
N LEU A 270 -22.05 9.95 2.06
CA LEU A 270 -21.44 9.38 3.25
C LEU A 270 -19.96 9.73 3.37
N ARG A 271 -19.49 9.90 4.61
CA ARG A 271 -18.09 10.18 4.91
C ARG A 271 -17.28 8.89 5.01
N PHE A 272 -16.26 8.78 4.17
CA PHE A 272 -15.39 7.60 4.09
C PHE A 272 -14.11 7.76 4.90
N ALA A 273 -13.72 6.71 5.63
CA ALA A 273 -12.41 6.58 6.25
C ALA A 273 -11.35 6.21 5.19
N LEU A 274 -10.94 7.19 4.38
CA LEU A 274 -10.03 6.98 3.25
C LEU A 274 -8.55 6.95 3.69
N PRO A 275 -7.71 6.08 3.08
CA PRO A 275 -6.27 6.08 3.31
C PRO A 275 -5.57 7.24 2.60
N MET A 276 -4.37 7.62 3.09
CA MET A 276 -3.45 8.54 2.40
C MET A 276 -2.95 7.98 1.05
N GLY A 277 -2.73 6.67 0.99
CA GLY A 277 -2.43 5.92 -0.24
C GLY A 277 -3.65 5.08 -0.64
N TYR A 278 -3.46 3.79 -0.89
CA TYR A 278 -4.55 2.86 -1.25
C TYR A 278 -4.94 1.88 -0.14
N LEU A 279 -4.08 1.72 0.86
CA LEU A 279 -4.24 0.78 1.97
C LEU A 279 -4.23 1.55 3.29
N LEU A 280 -5.01 1.11 4.26
CA LEU A 280 -5.03 1.67 5.62
C LEU A 280 -3.95 1.01 6.50
N GLY A 281 -2.69 1.08 6.06
CA GLY A 281 -1.52 0.62 6.84
C GLY A 281 -1.15 -0.85 6.74
N TYR A 282 -1.82 -1.62 5.86
CA TYR A 282 -1.52 -3.03 5.62
C TYR A 282 -0.05 -3.24 5.16
N PRO A 283 0.68 -4.29 5.62
CA PRO A 283 0.22 -5.47 6.37
C PRO A 283 0.23 -5.33 7.89
N PHE A 284 0.54 -4.16 8.43
CA PHE A 284 0.44 -3.94 9.87
C PHE A 284 -1.03 -3.84 10.28
N GLU A 285 -1.31 -4.19 11.54
CA GLU A 285 -2.63 -3.94 12.13
C GLU A 285 -3.05 -2.49 11.91
N PHE A 286 -4.34 -2.31 11.63
CA PHE A 286 -4.91 -1.01 11.37
C PHE A 286 -4.66 -0.08 12.56
N ASN A 287 -4.31 1.16 12.25
CA ASN A 287 -4.13 2.23 13.21
C ASN A 287 -4.81 3.50 12.66
N VAL A 288 -5.49 4.25 13.53
CA VAL A 288 -6.29 5.42 13.13
C VAL A 288 -5.50 6.50 12.38
N HIS A 289 -4.19 6.61 12.63
CA HIS A 289 -3.31 7.57 11.94
C HIS A 289 -3.09 7.22 10.46
N ARG A 290 -3.56 6.07 9.98
CA ARG A 290 -3.56 5.68 8.57
C ARG A 290 -4.70 6.32 7.77
N ILE A 291 -5.70 6.88 8.45
CA ILE A 291 -6.80 7.60 7.81
C ILE A 291 -6.33 9.01 7.44
N LYS A 292 -6.57 9.39 6.18
CA LYS A 292 -6.31 10.73 5.67
C LYS A 292 -7.18 11.75 6.40
N GLY A 293 -6.55 12.82 6.88
CA GLY A 293 -7.24 13.90 7.58
C GLY A 293 -7.76 13.52 8.97
N TYR A 294 -7.24 12.45 9.60
CA TYR A 294 -7.55 12.13 10.99
C TYR A 294 -7.07 13.26 11.92
N ARG A 295 -7.97 13.81 12.74
CA ARG A 295 -7.71 14.96 13.62
C ARG A 295 -7.59 14.61 15.10
N GLY A 296 -7.43 13.32 15.43
CA GLY A 296 -7.40 12.85 16.81
C GLY A 296 -8.81 12.61 17.41
N PRO A 297 -8.88 12.29 18.71
CA PRO A 297 -10.15 12.15 19.43
C PRO A 297 -10.98 13.42 19.30
N GLY A 298 -12.23 13.30 18.82
CA GLY A 298 -13.12 14.43 18.57
C GLY A 298 -13.18 14.91 17.11
N GLY A 299 -12.36 14.38 16.20
CA GLY A 299 -12.33 14.72 14.75
C GLY A 299 -13.55 14.29 13.91
N GLY A 300 -14.66 13.97 14.57
CA GLY A 300 -15.86 13.36 13.99
C GLY A 300 -15.68 11.87 13.68
N LYS A 301 -16.81 11.20 13.42
CA LYS A 301 -16.86 9.80 13.02
C LYS A 301 -16.93 9.67 11.49
N TYR A 302 -16.67 8.47 10.99
CA TYR A 302 -16.81 8.11 9.58
C TYR A 302 -17.95 7.12 9.43
N ASP A 303 -18.74 7.28 8.37
CA ASP A 303 -19.86 6.42 8.05
C ASP A 303 -19.37 5.10 7.46
N VAL A 304 -18.38 5.15 6.56
CA VAL A 304 -17.95 3.95 5.81
C VAL A 304 -16.44 3.71 5.93
N MET A 305 -16.07 2.50 6.32
CA MET A 305 -14.71 1.98 6.25
C MET A 305 -14.70 0.66 5.46
N ALA A 306 -14.16 0.72 4.24
CA ALA A 306 -14.13 -0.43 3.32
C ALA A 306 -12.76 -0.65 2.65
N ASN A 307 -11.85 0.33 2.72
CA ASN A 307 -10.50 0.19 2.18
C ASN A 307 -9.72 -0.91 2.89
N HIS A 308 -8.80 -1.52 2.16
CA HIS A 308 -8.06 -2.67 2.63
C HIS A 308 -7.19 -2.36 3.86
N LEU A 309 -7.35 -3.16 4.91
CA LEU A 309 -6.71 -3.02 6.22
C LEU A 309 -6.53 -4.40 6.87
N ARG A 310 -5.62 -4.50 7.84
CA ARG A 310 -5.56 -5.65 8.75
C ARG A 310 -6.34 -5.31 10.01
N PHE A 311 -7.32 -6.13 10.37
CA PHE A 311 -8.34 -5.76 11.35
C PHE A 311 -7.76 -5.44 12.73
N ASN A 312 -8.21 -4.32 13.31
CA ASN A 312 -7.97 -3.99 14.71
C ASN A 312 -9.21 -3.26 15.26
N LYS A 313 -10.04 -3.98 16.02
CA LYS A 313 -11.34 -3.48 16.52
C LYS A 313 -11.19 -2.26 17.42
N ALA A 314 -10.15 -2.24 18.27
CA ALA A 314 -9.93 -1.16 19.22
C ALA A 314 -9.64 0.16 18.50
N GLU A 315 -8.86 0.11 17.42
CA GLU A 315 -8.57 1.28 16.59
C GLU A 315 -9.78 1.72 15.75
N ILE A 316 -10.54 0.78 15.18
CA ILE A 316 -11.74 1.09 14.37
C ILE A 316 -12.81 1.77 15.23
N ASN A 317 -13.05 1.30 16.46
CA ASN A 317 -14.06 1.86 17.37
C ASN A 317 -13.80 3.33 17.72
N LYS A 318 -12.55 3.80 17.64
CA LYS A 318 -12.22 5.22 17.87
C LYS A 318 -12.84 6.13 16.82
N VAL A 319 -13.02 5.64 15.58
CA VAL A 319 -13.37 6.46 14.41
C VAL A 319 -14.72 6.11 13.77
N MET A 320 -15.27 4.92 14.02
CA MET A 320 -16.60 4.51 13.54
C MET A 320 -17.71 4.79 14.56
N HIS A 321 -18.96 4.83 14.09
CA HIS A 321 -20.16 4.99 14.93
C HIS A 321 -20.44 3.72 15.75
N GLY A 322 -21.14 3.86 16.89
CA GLY A 322 -21.43 2.74 17.80
C GLY A 322 -22.37 1.68 17.22
N ASP A 323 -23.22 2.06 16.27
CA ASP A 323 -24.21 1.22 15.59
C ASP A 323 -23.70 0.61 14.27
N THR A 324 -22.42 0.84 13.93
CA THR A 324 -21.78 0.38 12.69
C THR A 324 -22.07 -1.09 12.40
N PHE A 325 -22.49 -1.38 11.17
CA PHE A 325 -22.71 -2.74 10.68
C PHE A 325 -21.37 -3.32 10.18
N TYR A 326 -20.81 -4.28 10.94
CA TYR A 326 -19.59 -4.98 10.59
C TYR A 326 -19.89 -6.23 9.76
N PHE A 327 -19.25 -6.35 8.60
CA PHE A 327 -19.35 -7.55 7.77
C PHE A 327 -18.05 -7.82 7.01
N SER A 328 -17.91 -9.04 6.51
CA SER A 328 -16.75 -9.45 5.72
C SER A 328 -17.15 -10.52 4.70
N ILE A 329 -16.20 -10.97 3.91
CA ILE A 329 -16.38 -12.02 2.90
C ILE A 329 -15.24 -13.03 3.00
N LEU A 330 -15.55 -14.31 2.88
CA LEU A 330 -14.57 -15.39 2.79
C LEU A 330 -14.60 -16.05 1.41
N ARG A 331 -13.60 -16.90 1.19
CA ARG A 331 -13.47 -17.75 0.02
C ARG A 331 -12.88 -19.08 0.45
N ASN A 332 -13.19 -20.15 -0.28
CA ASN A 332 -12.58 -21.44 -0.07
C ASN A 332 -11.05 -21.32 -0.06
N PRO A 333 -10.35 -21.76 1.00
CA PRO A 333 -8.90 -21.56 1.15
C PRO A 333 -8.05 -22.16 0.03
N LEU A 334 -8.51 -23.22 -0.64
CA LEU A 334 -7.81 -23.77 -1.81
C LEU A 334 -7.91 -22.85 -3.02
N LYS A 335 -9.11 -22.33 -3.31
CA LYS A 335 -9.31 -21.34 -4.38
C LYS A 335 -8.65 -20.00 -4.06
N LEU A 336 -8.60 -19.64 -2.79
CA LEU A 336 -7.82 -18.52 -2.31
C LEU A 336 -6.32 -18.73 -2.54
N ALA A 337 -5.77 -19.89 -2.20
CA ALA A 337 -4.37 -20.22 -2.43
C ALA A 337 -4.01 -20.18 -3.93
N GLU A 338 -4.85 -20.76 -4.80
CA GLU A 338 -4.70 -20.67 -6.27
C GLU A 338 -4.61 -19.20 -6.73
N SER A 339 -5.54 -18.36 -6.28
CA SER A 339 -5.60 -16.95 -6.67
C SER A 339 -4.47 -16.12 -6.06
N SER A 340 -4.10 -16.38 -4.81
CA SER A 340 -3.03 -15.70 -4.08
C SER A 340 -1.67 -16.02 -4.69
N PHE A 341 -1.40 -17.30 -4.95
CA PHE A 341 -0.15 -17.76 -5.57
C PHE A 341 0.08 -17.10 -6.91
N ALA A 342 -0.94 -17.10 -7.78
CA ALA A 342 -0.83 -16.46 -9.08
C ALA A 342 -0.64 -14.95 -8.92
N TYR A 343 -1.52 -14.29 -8.15
CA TYR A 343 -1.56 -12.83 -8.04
C TYR A 343 -0.32 -12.21 -7.40
N PHE A 344 0.20 -12.83 -6.34
CA PHE A 344 1.32 -12.30 -5.57
C PHE A 344 2.65 -12.94 -5.93
N ARG A 345 2.72 -13.74 -7.00
CA ARG A 345 3.92 -14.51 -7.39
C ARG A 345 5.19 -13.67 -7.42
N ASP A 346 5.11 -12.47 -7.99
CA ASP A 346 6.31 -11.63 -8.19
C ASP A 346 6.73 -10.88 -6.92
N ILE A 347 5.81 -10.68 -5.97
CA ILE A 347 6.06 -9.87 -4.76
C ILE A 347 6.17 -10.69 -3.47
N CYS A 348 5.69 -11.92 -3.46
CA CYS A 348 5.77 -12.86 -2.35
C CYS A 348 6.98 -13.79 -2.56
N PRO A 349 8.07 -13.64 -1.77
CA PRO A 349 9.26 -14.49 -1.91
C PRO A 349 8.98 -15.99 -1.86
N ALA A 350 8.03 -16.45 -1.04
CA ALA A 350 7.66 -17.86 -0.97
C ALA A 350 7.10 -18.38 -2.31
N PHE A 351 6.21 -17.61 -2.94
CA PHE A 351 5.63 -17.97 -4.24
C PHE A 351 6.63 -17.84 -5.39
N ARG A 352 7.46 -16.78 -5.38
CA ARG A 352 8.46 -16.53 -6.43
C ARG A 352 9.49 -17.66 -6.54
N LYS A 353 9.85 -18.27 -5.41
CA LYS A 353 10.84 -19.36 -5.33
C LYS A 353 10.26 -20.70 -5.78
N ALA A 354 8.95 -20.91 -5.70
CA ALA A 354 8.30 -22.13 -6.12
C ALA A 354 8.07 -22.15 -7.63
N LYS A 355 8.27 -23.31 -8.26
CA LYS A 355 8.10 -23.46 -9.72
C LYS A 355 6.63 -23.42 -10.14
N SER A 356 5.78 -24.09 -9.37
CA SER A 356 4.32 -24.17 -9.55
C SER A 356 3.62 -24.15 -8.19
N LEU A 357 2.29 -24.02 -8.20
CA LEU A 357 1.51 -24.13 -6.96
C LEU A 357 1.64 -25.53 -6.34
N GLY A 358 1.73 -26.58 -7.17
CA GLY A 358 1.97 -27.95 -6.70
C GLY A 358 3.35 -28.14 -6.05
N ASP A 359 4.39 -27.50 -6.58
CA ASP A 359 5.73 -27.48 -5.98
C ASP A 359 5.71 -26.82 -4.59
N PHE A 360 5.03 -25.67 -4.48
CA PHE A 360 4.80 -25.02 -3.19
C PHE A 360 4.01 -25.91 -2.22
N ALA A 361 2.89 -26.50 -2.66
CA ALA A 361 2.02 -27.34 -1.85
C ALA A 361 2.73 -28.58 -1.29
N ASN A 362 3.70 -29.13 -2.03
CA ASN A 362 4.43 -30.32 -1.59
C ASN A 362 5.34 -30.06 -0.38
N ASN A 363 5.90 -28.87 -0.27
CA ASN A 363 6.79 -28.49 0.84
C ASN A 363 6.77 -26.97 1.07
N PRO A 364 5.69 -26.41 1.65
CA PRO A 364 5.53 -24.97 1.78
C PRO A 364 6.55 -24.35 2.76
N SER A 365 6.95 -25.08 3.80
CA SER A 365 7.94 -24.64 4.80
C SER A 365 9.33 -24.40 4.20
N LYS A 366 9.70 -25.12 3.14
CA LYS A 366 10.94 -24.86 2.38
C LYS A 366 10.98 -23.46 1.78
N PHE A 367 9.83 -22.92 1.37
CA PHE A 367 9.74 -21.63 0.69
C PHE A 367 9.36 -20.48 1.63
N TYR A 368 8.56 -20.80 2.65
CA TYR A 368 7.98 -19.84 3.56
C TYR A 368 8.94 -19.41 4.67
N ASN A 369 9.05 -18.10 4.86
CA ASN A 369 9.73 -17.49 6.00
C ASN A 369 8.79 -16.43 6.61
N PRO A 370 8.39 -16.55 7.88
CA PRO A 370 7.43 -15.63 8.53
C PRO A 370 7.95 -14.19 8.65
N HIS A 371 9.27 -13.99 8.70
CA HIS A 371 9.88 -12.67 8.84
C HIS A 371 10.15 -11.99 7.49
N ALA A 372 10.01 -12.72 6.39
CA ALA A 372 10.21 -12.14 5.07
C ALA A 372 9.02 -11.26 4.68
N ARG A 373 9.32 -10.07 4.19
CA ARG A 373 8.32 -9.13 3.69
C ARG A 373 7.41 -9.81 2.64
N ASN A 374 6.11 -9.53 2.73
CA ASN A 374 5.04 -10.05 1.85
C ASN A 374 4.77 -11.57 1.94
N ASN A 375 5.49 -12.33 2.77
CA ASN A 375 5.20 -13.77 2.86
C ASN A 375 3.85 -14.09 3.52
N HIS A 376 3.23 -13.16 4.25
CA HIS A 376 1.88 -13.36 4.81
C HIS A 376 0.82 -13.73 3.75
N TYR A 377 1.00 -13.40 2.47
CA TYR A 377 0.11 -13.85 1.39
C TYR A 377 0.08 -15.36 1.18
N ALA A 378 1.06 -16.08 1.71
CA ALA A 378 1.27 -17.50 1.46
C ALA A 378 0.77 -18.44 2.56
N ARG A 379 0.25 -17.93 3.69
CA ARG A 379 -0.19 -18.77 4.81
C ARG A 379 -1.31 -18.08 5.58
N ASN A 380 -2.43 -18.78 5.80
CA ASN A 380 -3.58 -18.34 6.61
C ASN A 380 -3.97 -16.87 6.34
N LEU A 381 -4.21 -16.53 5.08
CA LEU A 381 -4.37 -15.16 4.62
C LEU A 381 -5.69 -14.53 5.13
N LEU A 382 -6.78 -15.31 5.21
CA LEU A 382 -8.04 -14.80 5.79
C LEU A 382 -7.85 -14.51 7.27
N TRP A 383 -7.27 -15.45 8.02
CA TRP A 383 -6.94 -15.30 9.43
C TRP A 383 -6.06 -14.06 9.69
N PHE A 384 -5.07 -13.84 8.82
CA PHE A 384 -4.22 -12.66 8.84
C PHE A 384 -5.00 -11.36 8.66
N ASP A 385 -5.90 -11.31 7.67
CA ASP A 385 -6.74 -10.14 7.37
C ASP A 385 -7.65 -9.79 8.56
N PHE A 386 -8.17 -10.79 9.28
CA PHE A 386 -8.91 -10.62 10.56
C PHE A 386 -8.05 -10.15 11.74
N GLY A 387 -6.79 -9.81 11.52
CA GLY A 387 -5.91 -9.21 12.52
C GLY A 387 -5.17 -10.23 13.38
N MET A 388 -5.37 -11.52 13.17
CA MET A 388 -4.74 -12.58 13.96
C MET A 388 -3.38 -12.97 13.38
N ASP A 389 -2.53 -13.62 14.17
CA ASP A 389 -1.23 -14.12 13.68
C ASP A 389 -1.42 -15.37 12.82
N ALA A 390 -0.94 -15.31 11.58
CA ALA A 390 -1.04 -16.39 10.60
C ALA A 390 0.00 -17.51 10.79
N ASN A 391 1.03 -17.27 11.62
CA ASN A 391 2.17 -18.17 11.76
C ASN A 391 2.03 -19.18 12.90
N VAL A 392 1.08 -18.95 13.78
CA VAL A 392 0.74 -19.85 14.89
C VAL A 392 0.31 -21.21 14.35
N ASN A 393 0.69 -22.26 15.07
CA ASN A 393 0.24 -23.59 14.76
C ASN A 393 -1.25 -23.73 15.08
N PHE A 394 -1.93 -24.54 14.30
CA PHE A 394 -3.33 -24.83 14.54
C PHE A 394 -3.49 -25.52 15.90
N SER A 395 -4.41 -25.01 16.71
CA SER A 395 -5.02 -25.73 17.81
C SER A 395 -6.50 -25.47 17.79
N GLU A 396 -7.29 -26.47 18.17
CA GLU A 396 -8.75 -26.35 18.18
C GLU A 396 -9.22 -25.21 19.09
N GLU A 397 -8.60 -25.06 20.27
CA GLU A 397 -8.88 -23.96 21.20
C GLU A 397 -8.61 -22.58 20.58
N LEU A 398 -7.50 -22.42 19.85
CA LEU A 398 -7.18 -21.16 19.18
C LEU A 398 -8.16 -20.86 18.05
N ALA A 399 -8.49 -21.88 17.25
CA ALA A 399 -9.41 -21.77 16.13
C ALA A 399 -10.82 -21.35 16.61
N HIS A 400 -11.34 -22.01 17.65
CA HIS A 400 -12.62 -21.65 18.28
C HIS A 400 -12.62 -20.25 18.89
N ARG A 401 -11.52 -19.82 19.54
CA ARG A 401 -11.41 -18.46 20.08
C ARG A 401 -11.43 -17.39 18.98
N GLY A 402 -10.70 -17.60 17.89
CA GLY A 402 -10.71 -16.68 16.75
C GLY A 402 -12.06 -16.65 16.04
N GLU A 403 -12.69 -17.81 15.85
CA GLU A 403 -14.07 -17.92 15.36
C GLU A 403 -15.04 -17.10 16.24
N ALA A 404 -15.00 -17.32 17.56
CA ALA A 404 -15.89 -16.64 18.49
C ALA A 404 -15.71 -15.12 18.45
N LEU A 405 -14.47 -14.63 18.29
CA LEU A 405 -14.17 -13.21 18.12
C LEU A 405 -14.79 -12.65 16.83
N ILE A 406 -14.70 -13.39 15.73
CA ILE A 406 -15.29 -13.01 14.45
C ILE A 406 -16.82 -12.99 14.58
N ARG A 407 -17.45 -14.05 15.09
CA ARG A 407 -18.91 -14.12 15.29
C ARG A 407 -19.44 -13.00 16.18
N LYS A 408 -18.71 -12.65 17.24
CA LYS A 408 -19.09 -11.56 18.15
C LYS A 408 -19.00 -10.19 17.48
N THR A 409 -18.18 -10.04 16.44
CA THR A 409 -17.86 -8.74 15.86
C THR A 409 -18.56 -8.49 14.53
N PHE A 410 -18.59 -9.48 13.65
CA PHE A 410 -19.14 -9.38 12.30
C PHE A 410 -20.56 -9.95 12.29
N LYS A 411 -21.53 -9.08 11.99
CA LYS A 411 -22.96 -9.43 11.93
C LYS A 411 -23.27 -10.35 10.75
N LEU A 412 -22.46 -10.29 9.69
CA LEU A 412 -22.63 -11.11 8.50
C LEU A 412 -21.27 -11.45 7.89
N ILE A 413 -21.09 -12.73 7.53
CA ILE A 413 -19.93 -13.22 6.78
C ILE A 413 -20.43 -13.81 5.46
N LEU A 414 -20.03 -13.18 4.36
CA LEU A 414 -20.41 -13.57 3.00
C LEU A 414 -19.48 -14.66 2.45
N LEU A 415 -19.92 -15.38 1.42
CA LEU A 415 -19.10 -16.36 0.72
C LEU A 415 -18.98 -16.05 -0.78
N THR A 416 -17.75 -16.05 -1.27
CA THR A 416 -17.44 -15.77 -2.68
C THR A 416 -18.06 -16.81 -3.63
N GLU A 417 -18.11 -18.07 -3.23
CA GLU A 417 -18.68 -19.19 -3.98
C GLU A 417 -20.19 -19.05 -4.17
N TYR A 418 -20.85 -18.36 -3.25
CA TYR A 418 -22.30 -18.13 -3.22
C TYR A 418 -22.58 -16.63 -3.26
N PHE A 419 -21.92 -15.93 -4.20
CA PHE A 419 -21.91 -14.48 -4.25
C PHE A 419 -23.31 -13.87 -4.40
N ASP A 420 -24.16 -14.44 -5.25
CA ASP A 420 -25.51 -13.89 -5.48
C ASP A 420 -26.39 -14.04 -4.22
N GLN A 421 -26.38 -15.20 -3.57
CA GLN A 421 -27.05 -15.42 -2.28
C GLN A 421 -26.48 -14.49 -1.19
N SER A 422 -25.17 -14.31 -1.17
CA SER A 422 -24.50 -13.37 -0.27
C SER A 422 -24.97 -11.93 -0.48
N MET A 423 -25.16 -11.48 -1.72
CA MET A 423 -25.67 -10.14 -2.00
C MET A 423 -27.14 -9.99 -1.58
N VAL A 424 -27.96 -11.04 -1.74
CA VAL A 424 -29.34 -11.04 -1.24
C VAL A 424 -29.38 -10.91 0.28
N LEU A 425 -28.62 -11.73 1.02
CA LEU A 425 -28.55 -11.63 2.47
C LEU A 425 -28.03 -10.25 2.92
N LEU A 426 -26.99 -9.72 2.26
CA LEU A 426 -26.46 -8.40 2.58
C LEU A 426 -27.46 -7.28 2.31
N ARG A 427 -28.19 -7.34 1.19
CA ARG A 427 -29.23 -6.36 0.85
C ARG A 427 -30.28 -6.27 1.94
N HIS A 428 -30.79 -7.41 2.39
CA HIS A 428 -31.81 -7.47 3.44
C HIS A 428 -31.26 -7.09 4.81
N ALA A 429 -30.03 -7.48 5.13
CA ALA A 429 -29.37 -7.11 6.39
C ALA A 429 -29.06 -5.60 6.48
N LEU A 430 -28.78 -4.93 5.36
CA LEU A 430 -28.53 -3.49 5.30
C LEU A 430 -29.79 -2.67 4.96
N CYS A 431 -30.89 -3.33 4.61
CA CYS A 431 -32.10 -2.70 4.08
C CYS A 431 -31.83 -1.78 2.89
N TRP A 432 -30.99 -2.26 1.98
CA TRP A 432 -30.63 -1.55 0.77
C TRP A 432 -31.61 -1.85 -0.38
N PRO A 433 -31.85 -0.89 -1.29
CA PRO A 433 -32.62 -1.16 -2.49
C PRO A 433 -31.85 -2.14 -3.40
N LEU A 434 -32.58 -2.84 -4.27
CA LEU A 434 -31.98 -3.81 -5.20
C LEU A 434 -30.83 -3.21 -6.01
N ASP A 435 -31.05 -2.02 -6.59
CA ASP A 435 -30.06 -1.35 -7.45
C ASP A 435 -28.77 -0.95 -6.71
N ALA A 436 -28.80 -0.83 -5.38
CA ALA A 436 -27.61 -0.56 -4.59
C ALA A 436 -26.69 -1.79 -4.46
N VAL A 437 -27.22 -3.02 -4.58
CA VAL A 437 -26.42 -4.26 -4.46
C VAL A 437 -26.08 -4.90 -5.81
N VAL A 438 -26.71 -4.46 -6.90
CA VAL A 438 -26.39 -4.93 -8.25
C VAL A 438 -24.98 -4.49 -8.62
N SER A 439 -24.15 -5.46 -9.04
CA SER A 439 -22.74 -5.23 -9.33
C SER A 439 -22.22 -6.15 -10.43
N PHE A 440 -21.19 -5.69 -11.13
CA PHE A 440 -20.45 -6.50 -12.11
C PHE A 440 -19.17 -7.07 -11.48
N THR A 441 -18.71 -8.21 -11.98
CA THR A 441 -17.46 -8.82 -11.49
C THR A 441 -16.26 -7.98 -11.93
N LEU A 442 -15.66 -7.25 -10.99
CA LEU A 442 -14.49 -6.40 -11.24
C LEU A 442 -13.21 -7.14 -10.83
N ASN A 443 -12.08 -6.73 -11.42
CA ASN A 443 -10.76 -7.33 -11.18
C ASN A 443 -10.70 -8.85 -11.46
N ALA A 444 -11.46 -9.31 -12.45
CA ALA A 444 -11.35 -10.68 -12.96
C ALA A 444 -10.00 -10.86 -13.67
N ALA A 445 -9.23 -11.85 -13.26
CA ALA A 445 -7.88 -12.08 -13.78
C ALA A 445 -7.81 -13.37 -14.60
N ILE A 446 -7.07 -13.33 -15.71
CA ILE A 446 -6.68 -14.51 -16.47
C ILE A 446 -5.28 -14.95 -15.99
N TYR A 447 -5.20 -16.20 -15.54
CA TYR A 447 -3.96 -16.80 -15.02
C TYR A 447 -3.29 -17.78 -15.99
N LYS A 448 -4.03 -18.24 -17.01
CA LYS A 448 -3.55 -19.16 -18.05
C LYS A 448 -3.70 -18.46 -19.41
N SER A 449 -2.59 -18.07 -20.03
CA SER A 449 -2.58 -17.64 -21.43
C SER A 449 -2.02 -18.79 -22.27
N PRO A 450 -2.70 -19.22 -23.35
CA PRO A 450 -2.16 -20.22 -24.28
C PRO A 450 -0.90 -19.74 -25.03
N LYS A 451 -0.63 -18.43 -25.04
CA LYS A 451 0.49 -17.82 -25.78
C LYS A 451 1.70 -17.47 -24.90
N ASP A 452 1.57 -17.52 -23.58
CA ASP A 452 2.66 -17.32 -22.63
C ASP A 452 2.88 -18.60 -21.82
N LYS A 453 4.11 -18.88 -21.37
CA LYS A 453 4.38 -19.93 -20.37
C LYS A 453 3.70 -19.54 -19.04
N GLY A 454 2.38 -19.70 -18.95
CA GLY A 454 1.57 -19.33 -17.80
C GLY A 454 1.98 -20.08 -16.54
N VAL A 455 1.55 -19.58 -15.39
CA VAL A 455 1.84 -20.22 -14.09
C VAL A 455 1.00 -21.49 -13.98
N ASP A 456 1.66 -22.64 -13.78
CA ASP A 456 0.96 -23.89 -13.51
C ASP A 456 0.34 -23.88 -12.11
N LEU A 457 -0.99 -23.95 -12.09
CA LEU A 457 -1.83 -23.97 -10.89
C LEU A 457 -2.52 -25.33 -10.69
N SER A 458 -2.18 -26.34 -11.49
CA SER A 458 -2.73 -27.68 -11.33
C SER A 458 -2.30 -28.31 -9.99
N LEU A 459 -3.21 -29.06 -9.38
CA LEU A 459 -3.03 -29.66 -8.06
C LEU A 459 -3.63 -31.08 -8.06
N THR A 460 -2.86 -32.04 -7.55
CA THR A 460 -3.37 -33.37 -7.18
C THR A 460 -4.17 -33.31 -5.87
N GLU A 461 -4.99 -34.32 -5.58
CA GLU A 461 -5.76 -34.34 -4.33
C GLU A 461 -4.84 -34.35 -3.10
N ALA A 462 -3.74 -35.09 -3.14
CA ALA A 462 -2.74 -35.09 -2.05
C ALA A 462 -2.12 -33.69 -1.84
N GLN A 463 -1.90 -32.91 -2.90
CA GLN A 463 -1.43 -31.52 -2.77
C GLN A 463 -2.52 -30.59 -2.23
N ARG A 464 -3.80 -30.85 -2.54
CA ARG A 464 -4.91 -30.10 -1.96
C ARG A 464 -4.99 -30.31 -0.45
N GLU A 465 -4.86 -31.54 0.03
CA GLU A 465 -4.83 -31.81 1.48
C GLU A 465 -3.69 -31.09 2.19
N LYS A 466 -2.47 -31.17 1.65
CA LYS A 466 -1.32 -30.42 2.19
C LYS A 466 -1.56 -28.92 2.25
N LEU A 467 -2.27 -28.35 1.27
CA LEU A 467 -2.64 -26.93 1.29
C LEU A 467 -3.73 -26.61 2.32
N ARG A 468 -4.67 -27.53 2.59
CA ARG A 468 -5.64 -27.40 3.68
C ARG A 468 -4.91 -27.40 5.03
N GLU A 469 -4.00 -28.34 5.25
CA GLU A 469 -3.18 -28.42 6.47
C GLU A 469 -2.31 -27.16 6.66
N TRP A 470 -1.64 -26.71 5.59
CA TRP A 470 -0.82 -25.51 5.62
C TRP A 470 -1.62 -24.25 5.99
N ASN A 471 -2.89 -24.19 5.55
CA ASN A 471 -3.83 -23.10 5.82
C ASN A 471 -4.95 -23.53 6.80
N ALA A 472 -4.63 -24.35 7.80
CA ALA A 472 -5.63 -24.98 8.67
C ALA A 472 -6.55 -23.98 9.39
N LEU A 473 -6.05 -22.79 9.74
CA LEU A 473 -6.86 -21.75 10.39
C LEU A 473 -7.89 -21.16 9.41
N ASP A 474 -7.48 -20.86 8.18
CA ASP A 474 -8.41 -20.43 7.13
C ASP A 474 -9.42 -21.54 6.79
N TRP A 475 -8.98 -22.81 6.80
CA TRP A 475 -9.83 -23.97 6.57
C TRP A 475 -10.92 -24.10 7.62
N HIS A 476 -10.56 -24.01 8.91
CA HIS A 476 -11.51 -23.98 10.02
C HIS A 476 -12.53 -22.85 9.86
N LEU A 477 -12.08 -21.62 9.62
CA LEU A 477 -12.97 -20.49 9.42
C LEU A 477 -13.97 -20.74 8.27
N TYR A 478 -13.47 -21.21 7.13
CA TYR A 478 -14.33 -21.44 5.96
C TYR A 478 -15.36 -22.53 6.23
N GLN A 479 -14.99 -23.66 6.82
CA GLN A 479 -15.93 -24.75 7.13
C GLN A 479 -17.04 -24.27 8.07
N THR A 480 -16.65 -23.58 9.13
CA THR A 480 -17.56 -23.01 10.12
C THR A 480 -18.55 -22.02 9.48
N PHE A 481 -18.04 -21.03 8.75
CA PHE A 481 -18.89 -19.97 8.20
C PHE A 481 -19.69 -20.42 6.98
N ASN A 482 -19.24 -21.45 6.25
CA ASN A 482 -20.04 -22.11 5.23
C ASN A 482 -21.26 -22.81 5.84
N ARG A 483 -21.08 -23.53 6.94
CA ARG A 483 -22.22 -24.14 7.65
C ARG A 483 -23.22 -23.09 8.12
N SER A 484 -22.77 -22.04 8.81
CA SER A 484 -23.69 -21.00 9.30
C SER A 484 -24.30 -20.17 8.16
N PHE A 485 -23.59 -19.96 7.06
CA PHE A 485 -24.16 -19.30 5.88
C PHE A 485 -25.38 -20.05 5.34
N TRP A 486 -25.30 -21.38 5.23
CA TRP A 486 -26.44 -22.19 4.78
C TRP A 486 -27.55 -22.32 5.83
N GLU A 487 -27.25 -22.12 7.12
CA GLU A 487 -28.27 -21.92 8.15
C GLU A 487 -29.02 -20.60 7.94
N ASP A 488 -28.30 -19.52 7.65
CA ASP A 488 -28.88 -18.20 7.36
C ASP A 488 -29.72 -18.22 6.07
N VAL A 489 -29.26 -18.89 5.01
CA VAL A 489 -30.05 -19.10 3.77
C VAL A 489 -31.35 -19.85 4.08
N ARG A 490 -31.29 -20.93 4.87
CA ARG A 490 -32.49 -21.68 5.26
C ARG A 490 -33.44 -20.84 6.11
N ARG A 491 -32.91 -20.01 7.02
CA ARG A 491 -33.72 -19.09 7.85
C ARG A 491 -34.36 -17.99 7.01
N PHE A 492 -33.66 -17.48 5.99
CA PHE A 492 -34.21 -16.52 5.04
C PHE A 492 -35.35 -17.11 4.20
N GLY A 493 -35.31 -18.42 3.96
CA GLY A 493 -36.26 -19.20 3.18
C GLY A 493 -35.69 -19.54 1.80
N GLN A 494 -35.67 -20.82 1.46
CA GLN A 494 -35.04 -21.31 0.22
C GLN A 494 -35.73 -20.75 -1.04
N GLU A 495 -37.06 -20.87 -1.11
CA GLU A 495 -37.84 -20.36 -2.25
C GLU A 495 -37.68 -18.84 -2.41
N ARG A 496 -37.77 -18.11 -1.28
CA ARG A 496 -37.55 -16.65 -1.26
C ARG A 496 -36.14 -16.29 -1.71
N MET A 497 -35.12 -17.04 -1.28
CA MET A 497 -33.73 -16.84 -1.72
C MET A 497 -33.62 -17.01 -3.24
N ASP A 498 -34.21 -18.06 -3.80
CA ASP A 498 -34.15 -18.35 -5.23
C ASP A 498 -34.84 -17.25 -6.06
N GLN A 499 -36.00 -16.76 -5.59
CA GLN A 499 -36.71 -15.63 -6.19
C GLN A 499 -35.88 -14.33 -6.17
N GLU A 500 -35.29 -13.99 -5.01
CA GLU A 500 -34.47 -12.78 -4.84
C GLU A 500 -33.17 -12.84 -5.64
N VAL A 501 -32.55 -14.03 -5.75
CA VAL A 501 -31.39 -14.26 -6.60
C VAL A 501 -31.76 -14.12 -8.07
N ALA A 502 -32.90 -14.67 -8.50
CA ALA A 502 -33.38 -14.51 -9.87
C ALA A 502 -33.61 -13.03 -10.20
N LEU A 503 -34.27 -12.29 -9.30
CA LEU A 503 -34.49 -10.84 -9.45
C LEU A 503 -33.17 -10.07 -9.56
N LEU A 504 -32.19 -10.36 -8.70
CA LEU A 504 -30.86 -9.77 -8.74
C LEU A 504 -30.15 -10.04 -10.07
N ARG A 505 -30.21 -11.29 -10.57
CA ARG A 505 -29.60 -11.70 -11.84
C ARG A 505 -30.26 -10.99 -13.02
N THR A 506 -31.58 -11.02 -13.11
CA THR A 506 -32.33 -10.33 -14.17
C THR A 506 -32.00 -8.84 -14.19
N ARG A 507 -31.94 -8.17 -13.02
CA ARG A 507 -31.59 -6.76 -12.96
C ARG A 507 -30.14 -6.50 -13.40
N ARG A 508 -29.20 -7.36 -12.99
CA ARG A 508 -27.81 -7.30 -13.42
C ARG A 508 -27.67 -7.48 -14.93
N ASP A 509 -28.41 -8.41 -15.52
CA ASP A 509 -28.37 -8.70 -16.96
C ASP A 509 -28.98 -7.56 -17.78
N ASN A 510 -30.07 -6.96 -17.30
CA ASN A 510 -30.65 -5.76 -17.91
C ASN A 510 -29.66 -4.60 -17.91
N LEU A 511 -28.99 -4.34 -16.78
CA LEU A 511 -27.95 -3.31 -16.72
C LEU A 511 -26.72 -3.69 -17.57
N ALA A 512 -26.38 -4.97 -17.68
CA ALA A 512 -25.28 -5.40 -18.55
C ALA A 512 -25.60 -5.10 -20.01
N HIS A 513 -26.84 -5.34 -20.46
CA HIS A 513 -27.28 -5.03 -21.81
C HIS A 513 -27.24 -3.52 -22.10
N ILE A 514 -27.70 -2.69 -21.15
CA ILE A 514 -27.70 -1.23 -21.30
C ILE A 514 -26.27 -0.69 -21.28
N CYS A 515 -25.47 -1.10 -20.29
CA CYS A 515 -24.20 -0.43 -20.00
C CYS A 515 -23.02 -0.99 -20.79
N LEU A 516 -22.98 -2.29 -21.08
CA LEU A 516 -21.74 -2.98 -21.46
C LEU A 516 -21.72 -3.35 -22.94
N ARG A 517 -20.60 -3.05 -23.59
CA ARG A 517 -20.34 -3.46 -24.97
C ARG A 517 -20.11 -4.96 -25.06
N ASN A 518 -20.20 -5.52 -26.27
CA ASN A 518 -19.89 -6.92 -26.59
C ASN A 518 -20.69 -7.95 -25.77
N GLY A 519 -21.95 -7.63 -25.43
CA GLY A 519 -22.80 -8.50 -24.62
C GLY A 519 -22.28 -8.71 -23.20
N GLY A 520 -21.64 -7.70 -22.60
CA GLY A 520 -21.10 -7.79 -21.25
C GLY A 520 -19.83 -8.63 -21.11
N LYS A 521 -19.17 -8.99 -22.22
CA LYS A 521 -17.89 -9.72 -22.17
C LYS A 521 -16.76 -8.80 -21.68
N ARG A 522 -15.98 -9.31 -20.74
CA ARG A 522 -14.79 -8.65 -20.22
C ARG A 522 -13.68 -8.64 -21.26
N VAL A 523 -12.92 -7.55 -21.32
CA VAL A 523 -11.82 -7.34 -22.28
C VAL A 523 -10.52 -7.02 -21.54
N GLU A 524 -9.38 -7.29 -22.18
CA GLU A 524 -8.07 -6.91 -21.64
C GLU A 524 -7.95 -5.38 -21.50
N ALA A 525 -7.24 -4.91 -20.49
CA ALA A 525 -7.15 -3.48 -20.17
C ALA A 525 -6.64 -2.60 -21.33
N GLN A 526 -5.75 -3.13 -22.17
CA GLN A 526 -5.25 -2.45 -23.35
C GLN A 526 -6.32 -2.15 -24.40
N ASN A 527 -7.39 -2.97 -24.44
CA ASN A 527 -8.50 -2.84 -25.39
C ASN A 527 -9.62 -1.92 -24.89
N ILE A 528 -9.52 -1.40 -23.66
CA ILE A 528 -10.51 -0.47 -23.12
C ILE A 528 -10.14 0.95 -23.55
N ARG A 529 -11.02 1.61 -24.32
CA ARG A 529 -10.79 2.96 -24.86
C ARG A 529 -10.64 4.01 -23.75
N ASP A 530 -11.56 4.02 -22.79
CA ASP A 530 -11.50 4.93 -21.65
C ASP A 530 -10.40 4.52 -20.67
N LYS A 531 -9.37 5.36 -20.54
CA LYS A 531 -8.25 5.13 -19.62
C LYS A 531 -8.69 5.11 -18.15
N GLY A 532 -9.73 5.86 -17.78
CA GLY A 532 -10.29 5.90 -16.43
C GLY A 532 -10.99 4.60 -16.01
N LEU A 533 -11.32 3.74 -16.98
CA LEU A 533 -11.95 2.43 -16.76
C LEU A 533 -10.96 1.27 -16.86
N ARG A 534 -9.70 1.53 -17.18
CA ARG A 534 -8.67 0.47 -17.27
C ARG A 534 -8.35 -0.07 -15.87
N PRO A 535 -8.54 -1.38 -15.62
CA PRO A 535 -8.16 -1.97 -14.34
C PRO A 535 -6.63 -1.92 -14.19
N TYR A 536 -6.18 -1.70 -12.95
CA TYR A 536 -4.76 -1.75 -12.61
C TYR A 536 -4.17 -3.12 -12.95
N GLN A 537 -2.99 -3.16 -13.60
CA GLN A 537 -2.30 -4.40 -13.93
C GLN A 537 -1.17 -4.66 -12.92
N CYS A 538 -0.98 -5.91 -12.48
CA CYS A 538 0.11 -6.29 -11.58
C CYS A 538 0.87 -7.50 -12.14
N GLY A 539 2.18 -7.34 -12.29
CA GLY A 539 3.07 -8.42 -12.72
C GLY A 539 2.70 -8.93 -14.11
N SER A 540 2.77 -10.25 -14.29
CA SER A 540 2.42 -10.93 -15.54
C SER A 540 0.93 -11.24 -15.70
N ILE A 541 0.08 -10.84 -14.75
CA ILE A 541 -1.35 -11.16 -14.79
C ILE A 541 -2.12 -10.12 -15.59
N ARG A 542 -3.03 -10.63 -16.42
CA ARG A 542 -3.96 -9.83 -17.20
C ARG A 542 -5.26 -9.69 -16.43
N ILE A 543 -5.49 -8.49 -15.90
CA ILE A 543 -6.75 -8.15 -15.25
C ILE A 543 -7.69 -7.56 -16.31
N LEU A 544 -8.85 -8.18 -16.45
CA LEU A 544 -9.87 -7.79 -17.41
C LEU A 544 -10.77 -6.71 -16.83
N GLY A 545 -11.30 -5.86 -17.71
CA GLY A 545 -12.30 -4.86 -17.39
C GLY A 545 -13.46 -4.89 -18.38
N TYR A 546 -14.27 -3.84 -18.35
CA TYR A 546 -15.43 -3.68 -19.21
C TYR A 546 -15.30 -2.44 -20.08
N GLU A 547 -15.95 -2.48 -21.24
CA GLU A 547 -16.11 -1.32 -22.10
C GLU A 547 -17.59 -0.91 -22.12
N LEU A 548 -17.86 0.40 -22.05
CA LEU A 548 -19.22 0.93 -22.12
C LEU A 548 -19.78 0.83 -23.55
N GLN A 549 -21.10 0.66 -23.65
CA GLN A 549 -21.82 0.88 -24.90
C GLN A 549 -21.56 2.30 -25.43
N PRO A 550 -21.32 2.48 -26.75
CA PRO A 550 -21.36 3.81 -27.36
C PRO A 550 -22.76 4.42 -27.27
N ASP A 551 -22.84 5.74 -27.49
CA ASP A 551 -24.09 6.48 -27.70
C ASP A 551 -25.10 6.45 -26.54
N LEU A 552 -24.62 6.21 -25.31
CA LEU A 552 -25.42 6.40 -24.10
C LEU A 552 -25.68 7.90 -23.86
N ASP A 553 -26.91 8.24 -23.48
CA ASP A 553 -27.20 9.58 -22.97
C ASP A 553 -26.34 9.88 -21.72
N ASN A 554 -26.12 11.16 -21.44
CA ASN A 554 -25.19 11.57 -20.39
C ASN A 554 -25.56 11.01 -19.00
N ALA A 555 -26.85 10.92 -18.66
CA ALA A 555 -27.28 10.41 -17.35
C ALA A 555 -27.01 8.90 -17.24
N THR A 556 -27.41 8.13 -18.25
CA THR A 556 -27.16 6.68 -18.30
C THR A 556 -25.66 6.38 -18.32
N ALA A 557 -24.88 7.13 -19.10
CA ALA A 557 -23.43 6.99 -19.17
C ALA A 557 -22.78 7.14 -17.79
N GLN A 558 -23.20 8.12 -16.97
CA GLN A 558 -22.66 8.30 -15.62
C GLN A 558 -23.01 7.14 -14.69
N ILE A 559 -24.25 6.63 -14.74
CA ILE A 559 -24.68 5.47 -13.95
C ILE A 559 -23.86 4.22 -14.33
N CYS A 560 -23.77 3.94 -15.62
CA CYS A 560 -23.03 2.81 -16.17
C CYS A 560 -21.53 2.91 -15.87
N MET A 561 -20.94 4.10 -15.97
CA MET A 561 -19.54 4.33 -15.63
C MET A 561 -19.27 4.02 -14.16
N LYS A 562 -20.14 4.44 -13.23
CA LYS A 562 -20.01 4.11 -11.80
C LYS A 562 -20.07 2.60 -11.55
N LEU A 563 -20.92 1.87 -12.26
CA LEU A 563 -21.08 0.41 -12.15
C LEU A 563 -19.80 -0.39 -12.48
N ILE A 564 -18.97 0.11 -13.41
CA ILE A 564 -17.74 -0.58 -13.83
C ILE A 564 -16.43 0.11 -13.42
N ARG A 565 -16.51 1.28 -12.77
CA ARG A 565 -15.32 2.03 -12.36
C ARG A 565 -14.47 1.20 -11.40
N PRO A 566 -13.18 0.95 -11.71
CA PRO A 566 -12.34 0.15 -10.84
C PRO A 566 -12.07 0.86 -9.50
N GLU A 567 -11.79 0.05 -8.48
CA GLU A 567 -11.66 0.47 -7.08
C GLU A 567 -10.73 1.66 -6.86
N MET A 568 -9.58 1.69 -7.53
CA MET A 568 -8.55 2.72 -7.35
C MET A 568 -9.07 4.08 -7.85
N GLN A 569 -9.60 4.11 -9.07
CA GLN A 569 -10.16 5.31 -9.69
C GLN A 569 -11.43 5.80 -8.98
N TYR A 570 -12.22 4.90 -8.41
CA TYR A 570 -13.37 5.29 -7.59
C TYR A 570 -12.90 5.90 -6.25
N LYS A 571 -11.88 5.31 -5.60
CA LYS A 571 -11.30 5.89 -4.38
C LYS A 571 -10.71 7.29 -4.64
N GLU A 572 -10.09 7.53 -5.79
CA GLU A 572 -9.63 8.88 -6.18
C GLU A 572 -10.79 9.87 -6.32
N LEU A 573 -11.92 9.44 -6.90
CA LEU A 573 -13.13 10.27 -6.98
C LEU A 573 -13.65 10.65 -5.59
N LEU A 574 -13.77 9.68 -4.67
CA LEU A 574 -14.21 9.94 -3.29
C LEU A 574 -13.22 10.83 -2.53
N ASP A 575 -11.92 10.63 -2.75
CA ASP A 575 -10.86 11.43 -2.13
C ASP A 575 -10.95 12.90 -2.56
N ALA A 576 -11.13 13.15 -3.85
CA ALA A 576 -11.29 14.50 -4.39
C ALA A 576 -12.56 15.19 -3.88
N LYS A 577 -13.66 14.44 -3.72
CA LYS A 577 -14.92 14.95 -3.16
C LYS A 577 -14.81 15.31 -1.68
N GLN A 578 -14.20 14.43 -0.87
CA GLN A 578 -14.13 14.62 0.57
C GLN A 578 -13.00 15.58 1.00
N PHE A 579 -11.96 15.71 0.18
CA PHE A 579 -10.80 16.57 0.44
C PHE A 579 -10.54 17.50 -0.76
N PRO A 580 -11.44 18.46 -1.03
CA PRO A 580 -11.23 19.43 -2.11
C PRO A 580 -9.96 20.23 -1.82
N LYS A 581 -9.11 20.40 -2.85
CA LYS A 581 -7.99 21.34 -2.77
C LYS A 581 -8.60 22.74 -2.67
N ALA A 582 -8.18 23.54 -1.70
CA ALA A 582 -8.53 24.96 -1.68
C ALA A 582 -8.07 25.56 -3.02
N LEU A 583 -9.01 26.06 -3.82
CA LEU A 583 -8.66 26.96 -4.90
C LEU A 583 -7.99 28.15 -4.26
N SER A 584 -6.74 28.43 -4.64
CA SER A 584 -6.13 29.74 -4.41
C SER A 584 -7.11 30.77 -4.96
N SER A 585 -7.74 31.51 -4.07
CA SER A 585 -8.53 32.69 -4.38
C SER A 585 -7.58 33.77 -4.89
N THR A 586 -7.29 33.72 -6.18
CA THR A 586 -6.83 34.88 -6.95
C THR A 586 -7.83 35.05 -8.08
N VAL A 587 -9.05 35.43 -7.72
CA VAL A 587 -9.96 36.11 -8.64
C VAL A 587 -9.60 37.58 -8.54
N GLU A 588 -8.64 38.01 -9.35
CA GLU A 588 -8.57 39.42 -9.71
C GLU A 588 -9.73 39.70 -10.66
N SER A 589 -10.60 40.57 -10.19
CA SER A 589 -11.61 41.26 -10.95
C SER A 589 -10.94 42.10 -12.04
N THR A 590 -11.09 41.72 -13.30
CA THR A 590 -11.05 42.69 -14.41
C THR A 590 -12.31 42.55 -15.25
N THR A 591 -13.03 43.66 -15.25
CA THR A 591 -14.25 43.96 -15.98
C THR A 591 -14.03 43.96 -17.49
N ALA A 592 -15.12 43.63 -18.20
CA ALA A 592 -15.28 43.47 -19.63
C ALA A 592 -14.93 44.70 -20.50
N THR A 593 -14.55 44.45 -21.76
CA THR A 593 -15.13 45.06 -22.98
C THR A 593 -14.92 44.13 -24.19
N ASP A 594 -15.72 44.38 -25.22
CA ASP A 594 -16.37 43.47 -26.18
C ASP A 594 -15.64 43.28 -27.54
N GLU A 595 -16.25 42.44 -28.40
CA GLU A 595 -16.24 42.36 -29.88
C GLU A 595 -15.50 41.22 -30.66
N ASN A 596 -16.34 40.32 -31.20
CA ASN A 596 -16.46 39.69 -32.53
C ASN A 596 -15.36 38.83 -33.25
N GLU A 597 -15.86 37.66 -33.70
CA GLU A 597 -15.44 36.51 -34.56
C GLU A 597 -14.79 36.78 -35.97
N PRO A 598 -14.45 35.77 -36.84
CA PRO A 598 -14.00 34.36 -36.66
C PRO A 598 -12.82 33.92 -37.61
N VAL A 599 -12.43 32.62 -37.53
CA VAL A 599 -11.91 31.70 -38.60
C VAL A 599 -10.50 31.06 -38.43
N ARG A 600 -10.54 29.76 -38.06
CA ARG A 600 -9.82 28.54 -38.55
C ARG A 600 -8.29 28.34 -38.49
N ILE A 601 -7.98 27.21 -37.81
CA ILE A 601 -7.15 26.05 -38.23
C ILE A 601 -5.61 26.04 -37.97
N ALA A 602 -5.28 25.17 -36.99
CA ALA A 602 -4.23 24.14 -36.91
C ALA A 602 -2.72 24.47 -36.79
N ALA A 603 -2.13 23.72 -35.83
CA ALA A 603 -0.78 23.13 -35.80
C ALA A 603 0.40 24.11 -35.61
N LEU A 604 1.45 23.86 -34.82
CA LEU A 604 1.94 22.73 -34.02
C LEU A 604 3.05 23.32 -33.10
N LEU A 605 3.16 22.80 -31.87
CA LEU A 605 4.41 22.55 -31.11
C LEU A 605 5.44 23.68 -30.93
N ARG A 606 5.63 24.12 -29.69
CA ARG A 606 6.79 23.73 -28.82
C ARG A 606 6.78 24.48 -27.48
N GLY A 607 7.03 23.72 -26.40
CA GLY A 607 7.89 24.17 -25.31
C GLY A 607 7.24 24.76 -24.07
N SER A 608 6.90 23.92 -23.10
CA SER A 608 7.22 24.16 -21.67
C SER A 608 6.80 22.95 -20.84
N GLY A 609 7.80 22.13 -20.50
CA GLY A 609 7.65 21.01 -19.58
C GLY A 609 7.60 21.51 -18.13
N GLY A 610 6.41 21.54 -17.55
CA GLY A 610 6.21 21.63 -16.10
C GLY A 610 6.33 20.23 -15.48
N ARG A 611 7.43 19.98 -14.78
CA ARG A 611 7.72 18.69 -14.12
C ARG A 611 6.94 18.61 -12.81
N ALA A 612 5.79 17.93 -12.86
CA ALA A 612 5.04 17.54 -11.67
C ALA A 612 5.86 16.51 -10.86
N SER A 613 5.98 16.79 -9.57
CA SER A 613 6.60 15.95 -8.54
C SER A 613 5.80 14.66 -8.36
N THR A 614 6.38 13.53 -8.76
CA THR A 614 5.84 12.20 -8.48
C THR A 614 6.19 11.80 -7.05
N SER A 615 5.17 11.74 -6.20
CA SER A 615 5.24 11.10 -4.89
C SER A 615 5.20 9.58 -5.08
N SER A 616 6.29 8.91 -4.67
CA SER A 616 6.44 7.46 -4.68
C SER A 616 5.72 6.84 -3.48
N GLY A 617 4.50 6.36 -3.71
CA GLY A 617 3.64 5.73 -2.71
C GLY A 617 2.77 4.61 -3.27
N ALA A 618 3.33 3.75 -4.14
CA ALA A 618 2.67 2.57 -4.65
C ALA A 618 3.56 1.33 -4.45
N THR A 619 3.40 0.63 -3.33
CA THR A 619 3.85 -0.76 -3.23
C THR A 619 2.79 -1.67 -3.83
N GLY A 620 2.81 -1.74 -5.15
CA GLY A 620 2.13 -2.74 -5.98
C GLY A 620 2.98 -2.91 -7.23
N CYS A 621 3.58 -4.09 -7.42
CA CYS A 621 4.37 -4.52 -8.57
C CYS A 621 5.28 -3.45 -9.25
N GLY A 622 6.48 -3.20 -8.71
CA GLY A 622 7.57 -2.50 -9.41
C GLY A 622 8.85 -3.34 -9.40
N ARG A 623 9.43 -3.64 -10.58
CA ARG A 623 10.72 -4.33 -10.73
C ARG A 623 11.75 -3.34 -11.24
N ALA A 624 12.83 -3.15 -10.50
CA ALA A 624 14.06 -2.53 -10.99
C ALA A 624 14.89 -3.60 -11.70
N SER A 625 15.16 -3.41 -12.99
CA SER A 625 16.12 -4.20 -13.76
C SER A 625 17.45 -3.45 -13.82
N THR A 626 18.46 -3.96 -13.13
CA THR A 626 19.86 -3.56 -13.30
C THR A 626 20.45 -4.38 -14.45
N SER A 627 20.73 -3.75 -15.59
CA SER A 627 21.61 -4.32 -16.62
C SER A 627 23.01 -3.75 -16.43
N SER A 628 23.91 -4.57 -15.94
CA SER A 628 25.36 -4.35 -15.94
C SER A 628 25.87 -4.44 -17.38
N GLY A 629 26.32 -3.32 -17.95
CA GLY A 629 27.10 -3.29 -19.17
C GLY A 629 28.56 -3.58 -18.86
N ALA A 630 29.08 -4.67 -19.41
CA ALA A 630 30.52 -4.94 -19.49
C ALA A 630 31.00 -4.64 -20.91
N THR A 631 32.13 -3.94 -20.98
CA THR A 631 32.83 -3.43 -22.15
C THR A 631 33.72 -4.48 -22.83
N GLY A 632 33.90 -4.33 -24.15
CA GLY A 632 34.94 -4.97 -24.98
C GLY A 632 34.36 -5.30 -26.37
N GLY A 633 34.85 -4.89 -27.53
CA GLY A 633 36.15 -4.36 -27.95
C GLY A 633 36.64 -5.16 -29.17
N GLY A 634 36.79 -4.52 -30.34
CA GLY A 634 37.37 -5.10 -31.58
C GLY A 634 36.31 -5.51 -32.63
N ARG A 635 36.11 -4.90 -33.81
CA ARG A 635 36.93 -4.38 -34.94
C ARG A 635 37.08 -5.42 -36.08
N ALA A 636 36.82 -4.93 -37.32
CA ALA A 636 37.19 -5.45 -38.65
C ALA A 636 36.28 -6.56 -39.25
N SER A 637 35.43 -6.26 -40.24
CA SER A 637 35.67 -6.26 -41.73
C SER A 637 35.78 -7.69 -42.28
N THR A 638 35.05 -8.15 -43.30
CA THR A 638 35.01 -7.72 -44.72
C THR A 638 33.89 -8.53 -45.42
N SER A 639 32.97 -7.90 -46.14
CA SER A 639 32.90 -7.76 -47.62
C SER A 639 32.55 -9.01 -48.44
N SER A 640 31.66 -8.78 -49.41
CA SER A 640 31.35 -9.48 -50.68
C SER A 640 29.96 -10.13 -50.67
N GLY A 641 29.05 -9.87 -51.60
CA GLY A 641 29.10 -9.06 -52.81
C GLY A 641 28.16 -9.70 -53.84
N ALA A 642 27.37 -8.85 -54.53
CA ALA A 642 26.73 -9.08 -55.84
C ALA A 642 25.62 -10.18 -55.91
N THR A 643 24.51 -10.08 -56.66
CA THR A 643 24.03 -9.19 -57.73
C THR A 643 22.61 -9.61 -58.13
N GLY A 644 21.80 -8.67 -58.65
CA GLY A 644 20.78 -8.87 -59.70
C GLY A 644 19.46 -9.52 -59.28
N ALA A 645 18.35 -8.80 -59.07
CA ALA A 645 17.50 -8.05 -60.02
C ALA A 645 16.38 -8.88 -60.69
N ALA A 646 15.20 -8.24 -60.73
CA ALA A 646 14.01 -8.48 -61.57
C ALA A 646 12.95 -9.49 -61.09
N GLY A 647 11.70 -9.01 -61.02
CA GLY A 647 10.51 -9.86 -61.05
C GLY A 647 9.29 -9.25 -60.35
N ARG A 648 8.35 -8.70 -61.12
CA ARG A 648 7.11 -8.01 -60.72
C ARG A 648 6.03 -8.94 -60.08
N LEU A 649 5.20 -8.33 -59.22
CA LEU A 649 3.72 -8.36 -59.04
C LEU A 649 2.87 -9.41 -59.83
N PRO A 650 1.59 -9.74 -59.45
CA PRO A 650 0.67 -8.96 -58.60
C PRO A 650 -0.22 -9.76 -57.60
N ALA A 651 -1.01 -8.97 -56.87
CA ALA A 651 -2.10 -9.29 -55.96
C ALA A 651 -3.33 -9.95 -56.61
N VAL A 652 -4.11 -10.68 -55.81
CA VAL A 652 -5.56 -10.86 -55.97
C VAL A 652 -6.22 -11.02 -54.59
N GLU A 653 -7.17 -10.14 -54.30
CA GLU A 653 -8.20 -10.21 -53.25
C GLU A 653 -9.51 -10.73 -53.91
N PRO A 654 -10.66 -10.83 -53.22
CA PRO A 654 -11.16 -11.91 -52.36
C PRO A 654 -12.27 -12.75 -53.02
N LEU A 655 -12.64 -13.90 -52.42
CA LEU A 655 -13.94 -14.52 -52.70
C LEU A 655 -14.68 -14.92 -51.41
N VAL A 656 -15.89 -14.39 -51.29
CA VAL A 656 -16.94 -14.71 -50.33
C VAL A 656 -17.52 -16.09 -50.66
N ALA A 657 -17.73 -16.95 -49.65
CA ALA A 657 -18.81 -17.92 -49.68
C ALA A 657 -19.18 -18.39 -48.26
N ALA A 658 -20.46 -18.28 -47.97
CA ALA A 658 -21.14 -18.75 -46.78
C ALA A 658 -21.17 -20.28 -46.69
N GLY A 659 -21.16 -20.80 -45.46
CA GLY A 659 -21.45 -22.20 -45.16
C GLY A 659 -21.94 -22.33 -43.72
N ARG A 660 -23.25 -22.56 -43.56
CA ARG A 660 -23.91 -22.97 -42.30
C ARG A 660 -23.71 -24.47 -42.06
N LEU A 661 -23.70 -24.84 -40.77
CA LEU A 661 -24.22 -26.05 -40.09
C LEU A 661 -23.19 -26.63 -39.09
N PRO A 662 -23.59 -27.39 -38.05
CA PRO A 662 -24.90 -27.49 -37.38
C PRO A 662 -24.83 -27.32 -35.84
N ALA A 663 -26.01 -27.27 -35.23
CA ALA A 663 -26.22 -27.31 -33.79
C ALA A 663 -25.85 -28.68 -33.19
N VAL A 664 -25.31 -28.67 -31.98
CA VAL A 664 -25.11 -29.86 -31.13
C VAL A 664 -25.93 -29.65 -29.86
N GLU A 665 -26.92 -30.52 -29.66
CA GLU A 665 -27.77 -30.61 -28.47
C GLU A 665 -26.97 -31.02 -27.22
N PRO A 666 -27.40 -30.60 -26.01
CA PRO A 666 -26.71 -30.93 -24.77
C PRO A 666 -27.04 -32.37 -24.30
N LEU A 667 -25.99 -33.12 -23.99
CA LEU A 667 -26.04 -34.43 -23.37
C LEU A 667 -26.61 -34.31 -21.93
N VAL A 668 -27.80 -34.86 -21.71
CA VAL A 668 -28.38 -35.07 -20.38
C VAL A 668 -27.69 -36.29 -19.76
N VAL A 669 -26.99 -36.08 -18.64
CA VAL A 669 -26.48 -37.18 -17.80
C VAL A 669 -27.37 -37.26 -16.58
N GLU A 670 -28.26 -38.26 -16.56
CA GLU A 670 -29.03 -38.65 -15.39
C GLU A 670 -28.08 -39.27 -14.34
N VAL A 671 -28.08 -38.72 -13.13
CA VAL A 671 -27.43 -39.32 -11.96
C VAL A 671 -28.53 -39.76 -11.00
N PRO A 672 -28.64 -41.06 -10.66
CA PRO A 672 -29.69 -41.53 -9.76
C PRO A 672 -29.46 -41.03 -8.33
N LEU A 673 -30.44 -40.29 -7.82
CA LEU A 673 -30.59 -39.91 -6.42
C LEU A 673 -30.94 -41.15 -5.58
N VAL A 674 -30.00 -41.60 -4.75
CA VAL A 674 -30.30 -42.55 -3.67
C VAL A 674 -30.82 -41.76 -2.47
N VAL A 675 -32.12 -41.92 -2.20
CA VAL A 675 -32.82 -41.41 -1.02
C VAL A 675 -32.66 -42.43 0.11
N PRO A 676 -32.16 -42.07 1.31
CA PRO A 676 -32.33 -42.90 2.49
C PRO A 676 -33.71 -42.62 3.09
N GLY A 677 -34.59 -43.61 3.04
CA GLY A 677 -35.86 -43.60 3.77
C GLY A 677 -35.66 -43.79 5.28
N PRO A 678 -36.66 -43.45 6.11
CA PRO A 678 -36.58 -43.56 7.56
C PRO A 678 -36.99 -44.96 8.04
N GLY A 679 -36.36 -45.47 9.09
CA GLY A 679 -36.89 -46.65 9.79
C GLY A 679 -35.90 -47.42 10.66
N LEU A 680 -36.11 -47.26 11.97
CA LEU A 680 -35.67 -48.08 13.14
C LEU A 680 -34.23 -47.95 13.63
#